data_AF-A0A7S4PLI4-F1
#
_entry.id   AF-A0A7S4PLI4-F1
#
_cell.length_a   1.000
_cell.length_b   1.000
_cell.length_c   1.000
_cell.angle_alpha   90.00
_cell.angle_beta   90.00
_cell.angle_gamma   90.00
#
_symmetry.space_group_name_H-M   'P 1'
#
loop_
_entity.id
_entity.type
_entity.pdbx_description
1 polymer ?
#
loop_
_entity_poly.entity_id
_entity_poly.type
_entity_poly.pdbx_seq_one_letter_code
_entity_poly.pdbx_strand_id
1 'polypeptide(L)'
;MKTLDSIAKEAGVIMINECGVDPGLDHMSAQRIIDEVHNNGGKIQSFTSICGGLPAPQDNNTPMGYKLSWSPRGVLLASRNSAVFLENGEVKKLNGIELYQPGGFRPDFVESVGDLEWYPNRDSCMYVDIYGIPECQTYIRGTYRYKGWCKMMTKLASSGFTSLEEVPSYVGMTFADFTSKVLGLSGEGGSVKEQVAKKLELEVDDDVIHRFEWLGMFDSEKKVGSSGTTALDAVCILFEEKMQYAEGEKDMICMKHTFDVEYDGGRREQITSTLIDFGQQPDGNTSMSRTVALPLAIAVRAVLEKRITLTGIQRPIVPELYNPILDEMETLGVKFDDVHQPLHVHLRHEVKPKEYRAALTPETTKTLVSAGFRVDVERSATRCFKDSEYEEAGARLVETGSWEGCPLSSVVLGLKELPADAVVRQNHVMFAHCFKGQDEAEGVLKNFAKNKGNLFDLEFLTDERGRRVAAFGHAAGYVGSALGLLEWGLKRDGGGLGELSDPWTSNELLIEEVKGKLGGQIPTVHILGALGRAGRGAADFAEAVGAKVIKWDLEETKPGGPFPVLLDADVVVNCIYLSSPIPPFLTKELVETEGKNLRVIVDVSCDPNNPNNPLPVYNTCTTVFDPIFPIPNSKVGVIAIDHLPSLLPAASSTAFSNDLTPHLLHLGAKDEGDYAVWKRAYNLFVEKKAPYS
;
A
#
# COMPACT_ATOMS: atom_id res chain seq x y z
N MET A 1 41.48 -2.57 -8.03
CA MET A 1 41.16 -1.37 -8.82
C MET A 1 41.34 -0.11 -8.00
N LYS A 2 40.52 0.20 -6.98
CA LYS A 2 40.68 1.43 -6.15
C LYS A 2 42.09 1.68 -5.61
N THR A 3 42.84 0.63 -5.24
CA THR A 3 44.23 0.74 -4.77
C THR A 3 45.22 1.31 -5.80
N LEU A 4 44.83 1.39 -7.08
CA LEU A 4 45.66 1.92 -8.17
C LEU A 4 45.36 3.40 -8.47
N ASP A 5 44.43 4.04 -7.75
CA ASP A 5 43.97 5.40 -8.06
C ASP A 5 45.08 6.45 -8.01
N SER A 6 45.86 6.48 -6.93
CA SER A 6 46.99 7.42 -6.82
C SER A 6 48.00 7.22 -7.94
N ILE A 7 48.31 5.97 -8.28
CA ILE A 7 49.26 5.63 -9.35
C ILE A 7 48.75 6.13 -10.71
N ALA A 8 47.47 5.91 -11.01
CA ALA A 8 46.85 6.35 -12.25
C ALA A 8 46.79 7.89 -12.36
N LYS A 9 46.47 8.59 -11.26
CA LYS A 9 46.49 10.06 -11.18
C LYS A 9 47.89 10.62 -11.40
N GLU A 10 48.90 10.06 -10.73
CA GLU A 10 50.32 10.46 -10.90
C GLU A 10 50.82 10.24 -12.33
N ALA A 11 50.37 9.17 -12.98
CA ALA A 11 50.69 8.88 -14.37
C ALA A 11 49.93 9.75 -15.39
N GLY A 12 48.95 10.55 -14.94
CA GLY A 12 48.08 11.33 -15.82
C GLY A 12 47.15 10.46 -16.69
N VAL A 13 46.87 9.23 -16.25
CA VAL A 13 46.05 8.25 -16.99
C VAL A 13 44.67 8.12 -16.34
N ILE A 14 43.64 7.97 -17.16
CA ILE A 14 42.28 7.66 -16.72
C ILE A 14 41.97 6.17 -16.96
N MET A 15 41.33 5.54 -15.97
CA MET A 15 40.76 4.20 -16.11
C MET A 15 39.27 4.26 -15.76
N ILE A 16 38.43 4.38 -16.79
CA ILE A 16 36.98 4.43 -16.64
C ILE A 16 36.46 3.00 -16.49
N ASN A 17 35.68 2.77 -15.43
CA ASN A 17 35.01 1.51 -15.13
C ASN A 17 33.51 1.72 -15.09
N GLU A 18 32.74 0.62 -15.08
CA GLU A 18 31.31 0.67 -14.81
C GLU A 18 30.61 1.66 -15.76
N CYS A 19 30.92 1.59 -17.07
CA CYS A 19 30.49 2.54 -18.11
C CYS A 19 29.78 1.82 -19.27
N GLY A 20 28.93 0.83 -18.93
CA GLY A 20 28.04 0.14 -19.87
C GLY A 20 26.59 0.53 -19.62
N VAL A 21 25.73 -0.44 -19.29
CA VAL A 21 24.32 -0.24 -18.95
C VAL A 21 24.05 -0.36 -17.45
N ASP A 22 24.40 -1.50 -16.86
CA ASP A 22 24.12 -1.86 -15.46
C ASP A 22 25.25 -2.80 -14.98
N PRO A 23 26.44 -2.27 -14.60
CA PRO A 23 26.70 -0.87 -14.25
C PRO A 23 27.19 0.03 -15.41
N GLY A 24 26.69 1.27 -15.44
CA GLY A 24 26.95 2.28 -16.46
C GLY A 24 25.87 3.36 -16.52
N LEU A 25 24.98 3.26 -17.50
CA LEU A 25 23.85 4.18 -17.65
C LEU A 25 23.06 4.33 -16.35
N ASP A 26 22.86 3.25 -15.58
CA ASP A 26 22.21 3.28 -14.26
C ASP A 26 22.87 4.26 -13.27
N HIS A 27 24.21 4.29 -13.22
CA HIS A 27 24.96 5.24 -12.38
C HIS A 27 24.80 6.67 -12.88
N MET A 28 24.90 6.84 -14.20
CA MET A 28 24.88 8.15 -14.84
C MET A 28 23.54 8.85 -14.64
N SER A 29 22.44 8.19 -14.99
CA SER A 29 21.08 8.75 -14.86
C SER A 29 20.72 8.96 -13.40
N ALA A 30 21.04 8.02 -12.52
CA ALA A 30 20.76 8.17 -11.10
C ALA A 30 21.52 9.35 -10.49
N GLN A 31 22.83 9.45 -10.73
CA GLN A 31 23.63 10.54 -10.15
C GLN A 31 23.19 11.90 -10.68
N ARG A 32 22.81 12.01 -11.96
CA ARG A 32 22.30 13.26 -12.53
C ARG A 32 21.07 13.77 -11.75
N ILE A 33 20.13 12.89 -11.41
CA ILE A 33 18.93 13.24 -10.63
C ILE A 33 19.30 13.54 -9.17
N ILE A 34 20.19 12.74 -8.57
CA ILE A 34 20.65 12.99 -7.19
C ILE A 34 21.29 14.37 -7.08
N ASP A 35 22.19 14.72 -7.99
CA ASP A 35 22.84 16.02 -8.03
C ASP A 35 21.81 17.15 -8.25
N GLU A 36 20.83 16.95 -9.14
CA GLU A 36 19.72 17.91 -9.32
C GLU A 36 18.94 18.14 -8.02
N VAL A 37 18.54 17.06 -7.34
CA VAL A 37 17.79 17.11 -6.08
C VAL A 37 18.60 17.81 -5.00
N HIS A 38 19.86 17.41 -4.79
CA HIS A 38 20.74 18.00 -3.79
C HIS A 38 21.02 19.48 -4.07
N ASN A 39 21.23 19.86 -5.34
CA ASN A 39 21.43 21.26 -5.73
C ASN A 39 20.20 22.14 -5.47
N ASN A 40 19.01 21.54 -5.45
CA ASN A 40 17.74 22.19 -5.10
C ASN A 40 17.37 22.07 -3.62
N GLY A 41 18.31 21.66 -2.75
CA GLY A 41 18.09 21.53 -1.30
C GLY A 41 17.22 20.32 -0.91
N GLY A 42 17.04 19.36 -1.81
CA GLY A 42 16.32 18.12 -1.55
C GLY A 42 17.20 17.03 -0.95
N LYS A 43 16.55 16.00 -0.43
CA LYS A 43 17.13 14.80 0.20
C LYS A 43 16.50 13.56 -0.40
N ILE A 44 17.32 12.57 -0.73
CA ILE A 44 16.86 11.29 -1.25
C ILE A 44 16.45 10.40 -0.07
N GLN A 45 15.15 10.22 0.16
CA GLN A 45 14.65 9.38 1.26
C GLN A 45 14.66 7.90 0.88
N SER A 46 14.30 7.60 -0.37
CA SER A 46 14.25 6.26 -0.93
C SER A 46 14.74 6.30 -2.37
N PHE A 47 15.48 5.27 -2.78
CA PHE A 47 15.93 5.10 -4.15
C PHE A 47 15.90 3.61 -4.53
N THR A 48 15.13 3.28 -5.58
CA THR A 48 15.19 1.97 -6.22
C THR A 48 15.70 2.07 -7.65
N SER A 49 16.54 1.14 -8.07
CA SER A 49 17.10 1.07 -9.42
C SER A 49 16.99 -0.35 -9.96
N ILE A 50 16.04 -0.57 -10.87
CA ILE A 50 15.73 -1.89 -11.39
C ILE A 50 16.02 -1.93 -12.88
N CYS A 51 16.75 -2.95 -13.35
CA CYS A 51 17.11 -3.09 -14.76
C CYS A 51 16.85 -4.53 -15.25
N GLY A 52 16.50 -4.69 -16.52
CA GLY A 52 16.37 -5.99 -17.16
C GLY A 52 16.67 -5.93 -18.66
N GLY A 53 17.60 -6.80 -19.10
CA GLY A 53 17.71 -7.19 -20.51
C GLY A 53 16.75 -8.34 -20.79
N LEU A 54 15.72 -8.09 -21.58
CA LEU A 54 14.57 -8.96 -21.81
C LEU A 54 14.28 -9.06 -23.31
N PRO A 55 13.56 -10.09 -23.79
CA PRO A 55 12.97 -10.03 -25.12
C PRO A 55 11.96 -8.88 -25.19
N ALA A 56 11.90 -8.21 -26.33
CA ALA A 56 10.87 -7.21 -26.59
C ALA A 56 9.47 -7.86 -26.45
N PRO A 57 8.42 -7.13 -26.00
CA PRO A 57 7.11 -7.73 -25.72
C PRO A 57 6.55 -8.56 -26.87
N GLN A 58 6.70 -8.10 -28.12
CA GLN A 58 6.23 -8.82 -29.30
C GLN A 58 7.04 -10.09 -29.62
N ASP A 59 8.29 -10.16 -29.17
CA ASP A 59 9.23 -11.27 -29.41
C ASP A 59 9.40 -12.17 -28.17
N ASN A 60 8.63 -11.89 -27.10
CA ASN A 60 8.55 -12.71 -25.91
C ASN A 60 7.62 -13.93 -26.13
N ASN A 61 8.04 -14.81 -27.03
CA ASN A 61 7.28 -15.97 -27.49
C ASN A 61 7.71 -17.29 -26.83
N THR A 62 8.42 -17.24 -25.70
CA THR A 62 8.81 -18.44 -24.93
C THR A 62 8.01 -18.51 -23.63
N PRO A 63 7.57 -19.71 -23.20
CA PRO A 63 6.90 -19.87 -21.90
C PRO A 63 7.74 -19.41 -20.72
N MET A 64 9.07 -19.37 -20.85
CA MET A 64 9.96 -18.89 -19.80
C MET A 64 9.91 -17.37 -19.59
N GLY A 65 9.39 -16.61 -20.56
CA GLY A 65 9.39 -15.16 -20.48
C GLY A 65 10.82 -14.58 -20.51
N TYR A 66 11.77 -15.27 -21.14
CA TYR A 66 13.18 -14.84 -21.16
C TYR A 66 13.93 -15.46 -22.34
N LYS A 67 14.92 -14.73 -22.85
CA LYS A 67 15.82 -15.21 -23.91
C LYS A 67 17.27 -14.88 -23.58
N LEU A 68 18.16 -15.75 -24.04
CA LEU A 68 19.59 -15.72 -23.79
C LEU A 68 20.30 -15.13 -25.01
N SER A 69 21.31 -14.31 -24.73
CA SER A 69 22.33 -13.91 -25.70
C SER A 69 23.76 -14.12 -25.15
N TRP A 70 23.86 -14.91 -24.08
CA TRP A 70 25.09 -15.33 -23.40
C TRP A 70 24.84 -16.66 -22.65
N SER A 71 25.84 -17.14 -21.92
CA SER A 71 25.74 -18.40 -21.16
C SER A 71 24.61 -18.37 -20.09
N PRO A 72 23.67 -19.33 -20.10
CA PRO A 72 22.61 -19.42 -19.08
C PRO A 72 23.13 -19.70 -17.69
N ARG A 73 24.36 -20.18 -17.57
CA ARG A 73 24.96 -20.52 -16.28
C ARG A 73 24.92 -19.36 -15.30
N GLY A 74 25.21 -18.13 -15.75
CA GLY A 74 25.14 -16.94 -14.92
C GLY A 74 23.72 -16.63 -14.42
N VAL A 75 22.72 -16.85 -15.27
CA VAL A 75 21.30 -16.63 -14.97
C VAL A 75 20.81 -17.64 -13.93
N LEU A 76 21.15 -18.93 -14.09
CA LEU A 76 20.79 -19.97 -13.12
C LEU A 76 21.52 -19.79 -11.80
N LEU A 77 22.81 -19.41 -11.82
CA LEU A 77 23.58 -19.13 -10.60
C LEU A 77 23.08 -17.90 -9.85
N ALA A 78 22.41 -16.96 -10.52
CA ALA A 78 21.79 -15.83 -9.85
C ALA A 78 20.81 -16.30 -8.75
N SER A 79 20.16 -17.46 -8.96
CA SER A 79 19.24 -18.05 -7.98
C SER A 79 19.86 -18.46 -6.65
N ARG A 80 21.19 -18.54 -6.61
CA ARG A 80 21.96 -18.94 -5.42
C ARG A 80 22.58 -17.74 -4.71
N ASN A 81 22.49 -16.54 -5.27
CA ASN A 81 23.06 -15.35 -4.65
C ASN A 81 22.18 -14.88 -3.49
N SER A 82 22.82 -14.33 -2.46
CA SER A 82 22.12 -13.53 -1.47
C SER A 82 21.99 -12.09 -1.95
N ALA A 83 20.93 -11.43 -1.49
CA ALA A 83 20.72 -9.99 -1.62
C ALA A 83 20.92 -9.33 -0.24
N VAL A 84 21.58 -8.17 -0.23
CA VAL A 84 21.75 -7.31 0.94
C VAL A 84 21.41 -5.88 0.50
N PHE A 85 20.42 -5.28 1.13
CA PHE A 85 19.92 -3.97 0.75
C PHE A 85 19.45 -3.17 1.97
N LEU A 86 19.37 -1.85 1.81
CA LEU A 86 18.86 -0.96 2.85
C LEU A 86 17.36 -0.78 2.64
N GLU A 87 16.57 -0.95 3.69
CA GLU A 87 15.12 -0.71 3.65
C GLU A 87 14.65 -0.17 5.00
N ASN A 88 14.05 1.01 4.98
CA ASN A 88 13.55 1.72 6.17
C ASN A 88 14.63 1.89 7.26
N GLY A 89 15.85 2.24 6.88
CA GLY A 89 16.98 2.44 7.79
C GLY A 89 17.64 1.14 8.25
N GLU A 90 17.09 -0.02 7.89
CA GLU A 90 17.61 -1.33 8.30
C GLU A 90 18.26 -2.07 7.13
N VAL A 91 19.39 -2.74 7.40
CA VAL A 91 20.00 -3.66 6.43
C VAL A 91 19.22 -4.97 6.41
N LYS A 92 18.57 -5.27 5.29
CA LYS A 92 17.88 -6.53 5.03
C LYS A 92 18.78 -7.48 4.27
N LYS A 93 18.62 -8.78 4.55
CA LYS A 93 19.34 -9.86 3.88
C LYS A 93 18.37 -10.97 3.48
N LEU A 94 18.37 -11.31 2.20
CA LEU A 94 17.65 -12.47 1.65
C LEU A 94 18.67 -13.46 1.08
N ASN A 95 18.49 -14.76 1.33
CA ASN A 95 19.42 -15.80 0.93
C ASN A 95 18.86 -16.65 -0.21
N GLY A 96 19.59 -16.73 -1.32
CA GLY A 96 19.35 -17.70 -2.40
C GLY A 96 17.88 -17.75 -2.84
N ILE A 97 17.19 -18.82 -2.47
CA ILE A 97 15.80 -19.05 -2.86
C ILE A 97 14.80 -18.04 -2.27
N GLU A 98 15.07 -17.47 -1.10
CA GLU A 98 14.20 -16.48 -0.45
C GLU A 98 13.95 -15.28 -1.36
N LEU A 99 14.90 -15.00 -2.26
CA LEU A 99 14.83 -13.93 -3.24
C LEU A 99 13.65 -14.05 -4.22
N TYR A 100 13.23 -15.28 -4.53
CA TYR A 100 12.23 -15.57 -5.56
C TYR A 100 10.89 -16.03 -4.98
N GLN A 101 10.80 -16.14 -3.66
CA GLN A 101 9.58 -16.52 -2.96
C GLN A 101 8.62 -15.31 -2.81
N PRO A 102 7.31 -15.55 -2.58
CA PRO A 102 6.38 -14.48 -2.22
C PRO A 102 6.92 -13.64 -1.05
N GLY A 103 7.07 -12.33 -1.25
CA GLY A 103 7.69 -11.41 -0.30
C GLY A 103 9.15 -11.06 -0.58
N GLY A 104 9.87 -11.87 -1.38
CA GLY A 104 11.24 -11.59 -1.84
C GLY A 104 11.31 -10.83 -3.17
N PHE A 105 10.45 -11.20 -4.13
CA PHE A 105 10.27 -10.46 -5.38
C PHE A 105 9.05 -9.54 -5.29
N ARG A 106 9.01 -8.49 -6.13
CA ARG A 106 7.95 -7.49 -6.14
C ARG A 106 7.37 -7.34 -7.55
N PRO A 107 6.04 -7.23 -7.69
CA PRO A 107 5.44 -6.85 -8.96
C PRO A 107 5.76 -5.38 -9.27
N ASP A 108 5.84 -5.05 -10.55
CA ASP A 108 5.87 -3.68 -11.03
C ASP A 108 5.17 -3.59 -12.39
N PHE A 109 4.75 -2.38 -12.75
CA PHE A 109 4.20 -2.07 -14.05
C PHE A 109 5.07 -1.00 -14.71
N VAL A 110 5.53 -1.30 -15.93
CA VAL A 110 6.29 -0.34 -16.74
C VAL A 110 5.45 -0.03 -17.97
N GLU A 111 5.14 1.25 -18.16
CA GLU A 111 4.37 1.73 -19.31
C GLU A 111 5.06 1.30 -20.62
N SER A 112 4.27 0.89 -21.62
CA SER A 112 4.70 0.27 -22.89
C SER A 112 5.29 -1.16 -22.82
N VAL A 113 5.67 -1.67 -21.65
CA VAL A 113 6.15 -3.06 -21.47
C VAL A 113 5.07 -3.96 -20.88
N GLY A 114 4.39 -3.50 -19.82
CA GLY A 114 3.36 -4.24 -19.10
C GLY A 114 3.80 -4.74 -17.72
N ASP A 115 3.15 -5.82 -17.28
CA ASP A 115 3.40 -6.47 -15.98
C ASP A 115 4.78 -7.13 -15.94
N LEU A 116 5.61 -6.70 -14.99
CA LEU A 116 6.90 -7.30 -14.67
C LEU A 116 6.94 -7.72 -13.21
N GLU A 117 7.96 -8.52 -12.89
CA GLU A 117 8.37 -8.83 -11.53
C GLU A 117 9.87 -8.54 -11.41
N TRP A 118 10.30 -8.14 -10.23
CA TRP A 118 11.71 -7.90 -9.96
C TRP A 118 12.13 -8.42 -8.60
N TYR A 119 13.42 -8.71 -8.49
CA TYR A 119 14.04 -9.16 -7.25
C TYR A 119 15.32 -8.39 -6.99
N PRO A 120 15.70 -8.14 -5.72
CA PRO A 120 16.90 -7.41 -5.39
C PRO A 120 18.18 -8.12 -5.84
N ASN A 121 19.17 -7.34 -6.25
CA ASN A 121 20.49 -7.82 -6.63
C ASN A 121 21.34 -8.09 -5.38
N ARG A 122 22.65 -8.30 -5.54
CA ARG A 122 23.60 -8.69 -4.47
C ARG A 122 23.67 -7.65 -3.34
N ASP A 123 24.84 -7.06 -3.09
CA ASP A 123 24.99 -6.02 -2.07
C ASP A 123 24.76 -4.66 -2.72
N SER A 124 23.62 -4.03 -2.44
CA SER A 124 23.31 -2.68 -2.88
C SER A 124 23.73 -1.62 -1.85
N CYS A 125 23.93 -1.97 -0.57
CA CYS A 125 24.21 -1.01 0.50
C CYS A 125 25.44 -0.14 0.22
N MET A 126 26.47 -0.69 -0.44
CA MET A 126 27.68 0.05 -0.78
C MET A 126 27.44 1.27 -1.69
N TYR A 127 26.33 1.32 -2.43
CA TYR A 127 26.05 2.41 -3.34
C TYR A 127 25.52 3.67 -2.66
N VAL A 128 25.04 3.58 -1.42
CA VAL A 128 24.64 4.74 -0.63
C VAL A 128 25.83 5.71 -0.48
N ASP A 129 27.00 5.18 -0.15
CA ASP A 129 28.24 5.95 -0.06
C ASP A 129 28.76 6.40 -1.43
N ILE A 130 28.61 5.54 -2.46
CA ILE A 130 29.09 5.84 -3.82
C ILE A 130 28.34 7.03 -4.42
N TYR A 131 27.03 7.10 -4.19
CA TYR A 131 26.17 8.17 -4.68
C TYR A 131 26.12 9.41 -3.77
N GLY A 132 26.73 9.34 -2.58
CA GLY A 132 26.75 10.46 -1.65
C GLY A 132 25.38 10.78 -1.04
N ILE A 133 24.55 9.76 -0.78
CA ILE A 133 23.19 9.90 -0.25
C ILE A 133 23.05 9.30 1.18
N PRO A 134 23.86 9.72 2.16
CA PRO A 134 23.83 9.14 3.52
C PRO A 134 22.49 9.33 4.24
N GLU A 135 21.65 10.26 3.77
CA GLU A 135 20.30 10.49 4.25
C GLU A 135 19.30 9.40 3.82
N CYS A 136 19.62 8.64 2.77
CA CYS A 136 18.76 7.62 2.19
C CYS A 136 18.49 6.47 3.17
N GLN A 137 17.22 6.07 3.25
CA GLN A 137 16.72 5.09 4.20
C GLN A 137 16.33 3.79 3.52
N THR A 138 16.06 3.83 2.22
CA THR A 138 15.74 2.66 1.42
C THR A 138 16.54 2.73 0.14
N TYR A 139 17.46 1.80 -0.06
CA TYR A 139 18.20 1.68 -1.31
C TYR A 139 18.25 0.23 -1.80
N ILE A 140 17.61 -0.01 -2.93
CA ILE A 140 17.47 -1.35 -3.52
C ILE A 140 17.80 -1.29 -5.00
N ARG A 141 18.81 -2.05 -5.41
CA ARG A 141 19.07 -2.34 -6.82
C ARG A 141 18.51 -3.72 -7.15
N GLY A 142 17.86 -3.89 -8.30
CA GLY A 142 17.19 -5.15 -8.63
C GLY A 142 17.20 -5.49 -10.11
N THR A 143 16.64 -6.66 -10.42
CA THR A 143 16.58 -7.21 -11.77
C THR A 143 15.13 -7.46 -12.20
N TYR A 144 14.71 -6.91 -13.34
CA TYR A 144 13.39 -7.19 -13.94
C TYR A 144 13.33 -8.52 -14.68
N ARG A 145 12.18 -9.19 -14.61
CA ARG A 145 11.79 -10.37 -15.39
C ARG A 145 10.30 -10.33 -15.72
N TYR A 146 9.91 -11.05 -16.77
CA TYR A 146 8.48 -11.27 -17.04
C TYR A 146 7.87 -12.22 -16.01
N LYS A 147 6.56 -12.08 -15.82
CA LYS A 147 5.78 -12.81 -14.81
C LYS A 147 6.00 -14.33 -14.85
N GLY A 148 6.11 -14.92 -13.66
CA GLY A 148 6.23 -16.37 -13.45
C GLY A 148 7.67 -16.87 -13.47
N TRP A 149 8.64 -16.02 -13.82
CA TRP A 149 10.06 -16.33 -13.75
C TRP A 149 10.50 -16.69 -12.32
N CYS A 150 10.13 -15.91 -11.31
CA CYS A 150 10.51 -16.09 -9.91
C CYS A 150 9.91 -17.37 -9.34
N LYS A 151 8.63 -17.67 -9.65
CA LYS A 151 8.01 -18.95 -9.27
C LYS A 151 8.78 -20.14 -9.88
N MET A 152 9.10 -20.05 -11.17
CA MET A 152 9.89 -21.06 -11.88
C MET A 152 11.29 -21.24 -11.29
N MET A 153 12.02 -20.14 -11.06
CA MET A 153 13.36 -20.16 -10.48
C MET A 153 13.38 -20.69 -9.05
N THR A 154 12.35 -20.37 -8.25
CA THR A 154 12.15 -20.95 -6.91
C THR A 154 12.10 -22.47 -7.01
N LYS A 155 11.26 -23.02 -7.88
CA LYS A 155 11.11 -24.48 -8.02
C LYS A 155 12.38 -25.16 -8.55
N LEU A 156 13.10 -24.55 -9.50
CA LEU A 156 14.41 -25.07 -9.91
C LEU A 156 15.41 -25.09 -8.74
N ALA A 157 15.46 -24.01 -7.95
CA ALA A 157 16.39 -23.87 -6.84
C ALA A 157 16.08 -24.81 -5.68
N SER A 158 14.81 -24.91 -5.24
CA SER A 158 14.40 -25.77 -4.11
C SER A 158 14.56 -27.25 -4.40
N SER A 159 14.54 -27.63 -5.68
CA SER A 159 14.41 -29.02 -6.09
C SER A 159 15.72 -29.64 -6.60
N GLY A 160 16.86 -29.01 -6.29
CA GLY A 160 18.18 -29.57 -6.58
C GLY A 160 18.70 -29.34 -8.01
N PHE A 161 17.88 -28.77 -8.91
CA PHE A 161 18.26 -28.52 -10.31
C PHE A 161 19.33 -27.45 -10.49
N THR A 162 19.66 -26.70 -9.44
CA THR A 162 20.76 -25.72 -9.43
C THR A 162 21.99 -26.21 -8.66
N SER A 163 22.08 -27.52 -8.38
CA SER A 163 23.23 -28.13 -7.71
C SER A 163 24.48 -28.09 -8.60
N LEU A 164 25.61 -27.78 -7.97
CA LEU A 164 26.96 -27.82 -8.56
C LEU A 164 27.72 -29.10 -8.18
N GLU A 165 27.06 -30.03 -7.49
CA GLU A 165 27.65 -31.33 -7.18
C GLU A 165 27.87 -32.13 -8.46
N GLU A 166 29.09 -32.63 -8.66
CA GLU A 166 29.41 -33.48 -9.80
C GLU A 166 28.79 -34.86 -9.63
N VAL A 167 27.93 -35.23 -10.57
CA VAL A 167 27.28 -36.53 -10.65
C VAL A 167 27.47 -37.03 -12.09
N PRO A 168 28.64 -37.63 -12.42
CA PRO A 168 28.99 -38.02 -13.79
C PRO A 168 27.96 -38.94 -14.46
N SER A 169 27.19 -39.70 -13.66
CA SER A 169 26.13 -40.57 -14.14
C SER A 169 24.95 -39.85 -14.82
N TYR A 170 24.83 -38.51 -14.71
CA TYR A 170 23.83 -37.77 -15.48
C TYR A 170 24.09 -37.84 -16.98
N VAL A 171 25.37 -37.84 -17.39
CA VAL A 171 25.76 -37.87 -18.80
C VAL A 171 25.20 -39.13 -19.46
N GLY A 172 24.46 -38.95 -20.55
CA GLY A 172 23.84 -40.04 -21.31
C GLY A 172 22.48 -40.52 -20.78
N MET A 173 22.00 -40.06 -19.62
CA MET A 173 20.62 -40.26 -19.17
C MET A 173 19.65 -39.49 -20.09
N THR A 174 18.43 -39.99 -20.25
CA THR A 174 17.36 -39.17 -20.83
C THR A 174 17.03 -38.03 -19.87
N PHE A 175 16.50 -36.91 -20.36
CA PHE A 175 16.10 -35.82 -19.46
C PHE A 175 14.98 -36.24 -18.49
N ALA A 176 14.08 -37.14 -18.89
CA ALA A 176 13.11 -37.77 -18.01
C ALA A 176 13.76 -38.55 -16.85
N ASP A 177 14.78 -39.37 -17.14
CA ASP A 177 15.53 -40.12 -16.13
C ASP A 177 16.35 -39.19 -15.23
N PHE A 178 16.98 -38.17 -15.82
CA PHE A 178 17.72 -37.13 -15.09
C PHE A 178 16.82 -36.40 -14.10
N THR A 179 15.65 -35.92 -14.55
CA THR A 179 14.66 -35.25 -13.71
C THR A 179 14.18 -36.15 -12.58
N SER A 180 13.87 -37.41 -12.89
CA SER A 180 13.45 -38.41 -11.90
C SER A 180 14.55 -38.65 -10.86
N LYS A 181 15.81 -38.70 -11.29
CA LYS A 181 16.97 -38.90 -10.42
C LYS A 181 17.22 -37.70 -9.51
N VAL A 182 17.17 -36.47 -10.02
CA VAL A 182 17.35 -35.24 -9.21
C VAL A 182 16.27 -35.13 -8.13
N LEU A 183 15.03 -35.50 -8.46
CA LEU A 183 13.88 -35.42 -7.55
C LEU A 183 13.72 -36.65 -6.64
N GLY A 184 14.49 -37.71 -6.87
CA GLY A 184 14.39 -38.98 -6.13
C GLY A 184 13.04 -39.69 -6.33
N LEU A 185 12.53 -39.72 -7.56
CA LEU A 185 11.25 -40.37 -7.88
C LEU A 185 11.43 -41.90 -7.97
N SER A 186 10.47 -42.65 -7.43
CA SER A 186 10.50 -44.12 -7.37
C SER A 186 10.07 -44.82 -8.67
N GLY A 187 9.53 -44.08 -9.65
CA GLY A 187 9.02 -44.63 -10.91
C GLY A 187 7.66 -45.32 -10.79
N GLU A 188 7.06 -45.40 -9.60
CA GLU A 188 5.75 -45.99 -9.35
C GLU A 188 4.66 -44.91 -9.30
N GLY A 189 3.66 -45.00 -10.18
CA GLY A 189 2.43 -44.21 -10.12
C GLY A 189 2.36 -43.00 -11.06
N GLY A 190 2.09 -43.26 -12.35
CA GLY A 190 1.81 -42.23 -13.36
C GLY A 190 3.02 -41.84 -14.22
N SER A 191 2.81 -40.92 -15.15
CA SER A 191 3.86 -40.31 -15.99
C SER A 191 4.86 -39.50 -15.17
N VAL A 192 6.07 -39.27 -15.70
CA VAL A 192 7.10 -38.44 -15.04
C VAL A 192 6.55 -37.04 -14.70
N LYS A 193 5.74 -36.47 -15.59
CA LYS A 193 5.05 -35.18 -15.39
C LYS A 193 4.17 -35.18 -14.15
N GLU A 194 3.31 -36.19 -13.98
CA GLU A 194 2.41 -36.30 -12.81
C GLU A 194 3.20 -36.51 -11.51
N GLN A 195 4.26 -37.32 -11.56
CA GLN A 195 5.11 -37.55 -10.40
C GLN A 195 5.87 -36.27 -9.99
N VAL A 196 6.34 -35.49 -10.97
CA VAL A 196 7.01 -34.19 -10.73
C VAL A 196 6.02 -33.19 -10.14
N ALA A 197 4.82 -33.05 -10.70
CA ALA A 197 3.78 -32.16 -10.17
C ALA A 197 3.49 -32.47 -8.70
N LYS A 198 3.27 -33.75 -8.38
CA LYS A 198 3.09 -34.21 -7.00
C LYS A 198 4.29 -33.90 -6.10
N LYS A 199 5.51 -34.16 -6.57
CA LYS A 199 6.75 -33.93 -5.78
C LYS A 199 6.99 -32.44 -5.49
N LEU A 200 6.59 -31.57 -6.41
CA LEU A 200 6.74 -30.13 -6.28
C LEU A 200 5.55 -29.46 -5.60
N GLU A 201 4.54 -30.23 -5.18
CA GLU A 201 3.29 -29.73 -4.58
C GLU A 201 2.58 -28.75 -5.51
N LEU A 202 2.41 -29.15 -6.78
CA LEU A 202 1.76 -28.39 -7.84
C LEU A 202 0.69 -29.24 -8.52
N GLU A 203 -0.32 -28.59 -9.07
CA GLU A 203 -1.26 -29.23 -10.00
C GLU A 203 -0.55 -29.59 -11.31
N VAL A 204 -1.07 -30.62 -12.00
CA VAL A 204 -0.45 -31.13 -13.25
C VAL A 204 -0.53 -30.09 -14.39
N ASP A 205 -1.50 -29.18 -14.33
CA ASP A 205 -1.72 -28.06 -15.24
C ASP A 205 -1.13 -26.73 -14.73
N ASP A 206 -0.31 -26.74 -13.68
CA ASP A 206 0.39 -25.54 -13.22
C ASP A 206 1.39 -25.04 -14.27
N ASP A 207 1.48 -23.71 -14.41
CA ASP A 207 2.41 -23.03 -15.32
C ASP A 207 3.86 -23.53 -15.21
N VAL A 208 4.35 -23.83 -14.00
CA VAL A 208 5.72 -24.37 -13.81
C VAL A 208 5.87 -25.74 -14.49
N ILE A 209 4.86 -26.60 -14.41
CA ILE A 209 4.90 -27.93 -15.01
C ILE A 209 4.88 -27.83 -16.54
N HIS A 210 4.08 -26.92 -17.09
CA HIS A 210 4.09 -26.62 -18.51
C HIS A 210 5.44 -26.08 -19.00
N ARG A 211 6.10 -25.22 -18.22
CA ARG A 211 7.46 -24.72 -18.54
C ARG A 211 8.51 -25.83 -18.50
N PHE A 212 8.45 -26.73 -17.50
CA PHE A 212 9.34 -27.91 -17.43
C PHE A 212 9.19 -28.81 -18.65
N GLU A 213 7.95 -29.09 -19.06
CA GLU A 213 7.63 -29.89 -20.23
C GLU A 213 8.18 -29.24 -21.52
N TRP A 214 7.90 -27.94 -21.73
CA TRP A 214 8.38 -27.20 -22.91
C TRP A 214 9.91 -27.15 -22.99
N LEU A 215 10.58 -26.98 -21.85
CA LEU A 215 12.03 -26.96 -21.77
C LEU A 215 12.65 -28.32 -22.14
N GLY A 216 11.90 -29.41 -21.98
CA GLY A 216 12.33 -30.78 -22.29
C GLY A 216 12.73 -31.59 -21.05
N MET A 217 12.35 -31.16 -19.84
CA MET A 217 12.69 -31.86 -18.59
C MET A 217 12.08 -33.26 -18.52
N PHE A 218 11.04 -33.55 -19.32
CA PHE A 218 10.35 -34.84 -19.34
C PHE A 218 10.62 -35.64 -20.63
N ASP A 219 11.62 -35.24 -21.42
CA ASP A 219 11.96 -35.91 -22.67
C ASP A 219 12.61 -37.28 -22.41
N SER A 220 11.97 -38.34 -22.92
CA SER A 220 12.39 -39.73 -22.76
C SER A 220 13.37 -40.23 -23.83
N GLU A 221 13.74 -39.39 -24.80
CA GLU A 221 14.66 -39.75 -25.89
C GLU A 221 15.93 -38.89 -25.85
N LYS A 222 15.78 -37.59 -25.58
CA LYS A 222 16.88 -36.64 -25.52
C LYS A 222 17.78 -36.89 -24.31
N LYS A 223 19.08 -37.00 -24.57
CA LYS A 223 20.09 -37.32 -23.56
C LYS A 223 20.84 -36.09 -23.05
N VAL A 224 21.23 -36.12 -21.78
CA VAL A 224 22.14 -35.14 -21.19
C VAL A 224 23.52 -35.26 -21.85
N GLY A 225 24.02 -34.14 -22.39
CA GLY A 225 25.32 -34.06 -23.08
C GLY A 225 26.52 -34.20 -22.15
N SER A 226 27.72 -34.31 -22.73
CA SER A 226 28.98 -34.53 -21.99
C SER A 226 29.37 -33.41 -21.03
N SER A 227 28.87 -32.19 -21.23
CA SER A 227 29.05 -31.06 -20.32
C SER A 227 28.10 -31.06 -19.12
N GLY A 228 27.08 -31.92 -19.11
CA GLY A 228 26.06 -32.00 -18.05
C GLY A 228 26.50 -32.82 -16.84
N THR A 229 27.68 -32.54 -16.29
CA THR A 229 28.22 -33.28 -15.14
C THR A 229 27.60 -32.87 -13.82
N THR A 230 26.92 -31.73 -13.75
CA THR A 230 26.11 -31.27 -12.61
C THR A 230 24.65 -31.08 -13.01
N ALA A 231 23.75 -31.01 -12.02
CA ALA A 231 22.33 -30.78 -12.31
C ALA A 231 22.11 -29.40 -12.97
N LEU A 232 22.86 -28.39 -12.52
CA LEU A 232 22.82 -27.04 -13.11
C LEU A 232 23.29 -27.04 -14.56
N ASP A 233 24.36 -27.77 -14.88
CA ASP A 233 24.89 -27.81 -16.25
C ASP A 233 23.95 -28.57 -17.19
N ALA A 234 23.28 -29.63 -16.72
CA ALA A 234 22.25 -30.32 -17.49
C ALA A 234 21.06 -29.40 -17.83
N VAL A 235 20.60 -28.57 -16.89
CA VAL A 235 19.57 -27.55 -17.15
C VAL A 235 20.09 -26.46 -18.08
N CYS A 236 21.37 -26.06 -17.96
CA CYS A 236 21.99 -25.10 -18.89
C CYS A 236 21.87 -25.58 -20.34
N ILE A 237 22.10 -26.86 -20.61
CA ILE A 237 21.98 -27.43 -21.98
C ILE A 237 20.58 -27.18 -22.55
N LEU A 238 19.53 -27.39 -21.76
CA LEU A 238 18.16 -27.13 -22.22
C LEU A 238 17.90 -25.64 -22.43
N PHE A 239 18.38 -24.78 -21.53
CA PHE A 239 18.27 -23.33 -21.65
C PHE A 239 18.97 -22.82 -22.91
N GLU A 240 20.22 -23.26 -23.17
CA GLU A 240 20.99 -22.87 -24.35
C GLU A 240 20.30 -23.25 -25.65
N GLU A 241 19.61 -24.39 -25.69
CA GLU A 241 18.92 -24.83 -26.91
C GLU A 241 17.56 -24.13 -27.10
N LYS A 242 16.80 -23.92 -26.03
CA LYS A 242 15.38 -23.52 -26.12
C LYS A 242 15.17 -22.01 -26.06
N MET A 243 16.10 -21.25 -25.50
CA MET A 243 15.86 -19.84 -25.12
C MET A 243 16.72 -18.85 -25.92
N GLN A 244 17.29 -19.21 -27.07
CA GLN A 244 18.01 -18.25 -27.91
C GLN A 244 17.06 -17.29 -28.62
N TYR A 245 17.57 -16.12 -29.00
CA TYR A 245 16.91 -15.28 -29.99
C TYR A 245 17.00 -15.93 -31.38
N ALA A 246 15.87 -15.94 -32.10
CA ALA A 246 15.82 -16.24 -33.52
C ALA A 246 16.22 -15.02 -34.35
N GLU A 247 16.51 -15.25 -35.63
CA GLU A 247 16.84 -14.18 -36.57
C GLU A 247 15.68 -13.18 -36.68
N GLY A 248 16.00 -11.88 -36.57
CA GLY A 248 15.04 -10.79 -36.65
C GLY A 248 14.32 -10.43 -35.35
N GLU A 249 14.40 -11.27 -34.31
CA GLU A 249 13.79 -10.98 -33.01
C GLU A 249 14.55 -9.88 -32.26
N LYS A 250 13.81 -9.05 -31.52
CA LYS A 250 14.37 -7.91 -30.81
C LYS A 250 14.51 -8.19 -29.32
N ASP A 251 15.63 -7.77 -28.76
CA ASP A 251 15.79 -7.60 -27.33
C ASP A 251 15.35 -6.20 -26.88
N MET A 252 15.33 -6.01 -25.58
CA MET A 252 14.93 -4.78 -24.92
C MET A 252 15.76 -4.58 -23.65
N ILE A 253 16.25 -3.36 -23.44
CA ILE A 253 16.66 -2.88 -22.12
C ILE A 253 15.49 -2.11 -21.51
N CYS A 254 15.06 -2.54 -20.32
CA CYS A 254 14.10 -1.83 -19.49
C CYS A 254 14.77 -1.49 -18.16
N MET A 255 14.87 -0.21 -17.84
CA MET A 255 15.42 0.28 -16.59
C MET A 255 14.51 1.34 -16.01
N LYS A 256 14.30 1.30 -14.70
CA LYS A 256 13.49 2.28 -13.97
C LYS A 256 14.19 2.64 -12.66
N HIS A 257 14.42 3.92 -12.47
CA HIS A 257 14.73 4.50 -11.17
C HIS A 257 13.47 5.07 -10.56
N THR A 258 13.29 4.89 -9.25
CA THR A 258 12.25 5.59 -8.48
C THR A 258 12.89 6.19 -7.24
N PHE A 259 12.77 7.50 -7.09
CA PHE A 259 13.27 8.28 -5.97
C PHE A 259 12.09 8.86 -5.20
N ASP A 260 12.06 8.70 -3.89
CA ASP A 260 11.20 9.51 -3.03
C ASP A 260 12.06 10.63 -2.43
N VAL A 261 11.66 11.87 -2.70
CA VAL A 261 12.45 13.08 -2.42
C VAL A 261 11.72 13.96 -1.42
N GLU A 262 12.46 14.51 -0.48
CA GLU A 262 11.98 15.52 0.47
C GLU A 262 12.82 16.79 0.38
N TYR A 263 12.18 17.93 0.20
CA TYR A 263 12.80 19.24 0.17
C TYR A 263 12.57 19.99 1.48
N ASP A 264 13.38 21.03 1.70
CA ASP A 264 13.16 21.99 2.76
C ASP A 264 11.73 22.56 2.72
N GLY A 265 11.10 22.69 3.89
CA GLY A 265 9.71 23.10 4.02
C GLY A 265 8.68 21.96 3.91
N GLY A 266 9.13 20.70 3.79
CA GLY A 266 8.26 19.52 3.83
C GLY A 266 7.63 19.12 2.49
N ARG A 267 8.01 19.81 1.40
CA ARG A 267 7.60 19.43 0.04
C ARG A 267 8.18 18.07 -0.31
N ARG A 268 7.33 17.17 -0.81
CA ARG A 268 7.72 15.82 -1.23
C ARG A 268 7.28 15.52 -2.65
N GLU A 269 8.11 14.78 -3.37
CA GLU A 269 7.79 14.29 -4.70
C GLU A 269 8.43 12.91 -4.91
N GLN A 270 7.84 12.16 -5.82
CA GLN A 270 8.43 10.96 -6.39
C GLN A 270 8.98 11.31 -7.78
N ILE A 271 10.24 11.00 -8.01
CA ILE A 271 10.88 11.13 -9.33
C ILE A 271 11.04 9.73 -9.90
N THR A 272 10.53 9.50 -11.10
CA THR A 272 10.79 8.26 -11.85
C THR A 272 11.60 8.56 -13.10
N SER A 273 12.63 7.77 -13.37
CA SER A 273 13.47 7.89 -14.57
C SER A 273 13.48 6.54 -15.28
N THR A 274 12.94 6.50 -16.51
CA THR A 274 12.69 5.23 -17.20
C THR A 274 13.42 5.19 -18.55
N LEU A 275 14.21 4.13 -18.79
CA LEU A 275 14.80 3.82 -20.08
C LEU A 275 14.14 2.57 -20.65
N ILE A 276 13.59 2.69 -21.86
CA ILE A 276 13.11 1.56 -22.67
C ILE A 276 13.74 1.70 -24.05
N ASP A 277 14.71 0.85 -24.36
CA ASP A 277 15.36 0.77 -25.68
C ASP A 277 15.16 -0.62 -26.26
N PHE A 278 14.93 -0.67 -27.58
CA PHE A 278 14.69 -1.91 -28.32
C PHE A 278 15.82 -2.16 -29.32
N GLY A 279 16.08 -3.44 -29.55
CA GLY A 279 16.99 -3.87 -30.61
C GLY A 279 16.52 -3.42 -32.01
N GLN A 280 17.50 -3.13 -32.87
CA GLN A 280 17.27 -2.57 -34.21
C GLN A 280 17.24 -3.63 -35.32
N GLN A 281 16.80 -4.85 -35.00
CA GLN A 281 16.79 -5.98 -35.92
C GLN A 281 15.79 -5.80 -37.07
N PRO A 282 16.07 -6.40 -38.26
CA PRO A 282 17.19 -7.31 -38.55
C PRO A 282 18.52 -6.61 -38.88
N ASP A 283 18.48 -5.33 -39.27
CA ASP A 283 19.62 -4.63 -39.90
C ASP A 283 20.55 -3.91 -38.90
N GLY A 284 20.29 -4.06 -37.60
CA GLY A 284 20.96 -3.28 -36.56
C GLY A 284 21.35 -4.08 -35.33
N ASN A 285 21.94 -3.36 -34.38
CA ASN A 285 22.47 -3.93 -33.15
C ASN A 285 21.36 -4.17 -32.11
N THR A 286 21.57 -5.14 -31.23
CA THR A 286 20.70 -5.39 -30.07
C THR A 286 20.72 -4.20 -29.12
N SER A 287 19.65 -3.98 -28.37
CA SER A 287 19.60 -2.95 -27.33
C SER A 287 20.71 -3.17 -26.30
N MET A 288 20.88 -4.40 -25.83
CA MET A 288 21.91 -4.80 -24.88
C MET A 288 23.32 -4.48 -25.38
N SER A 289 23.62 -4.68 -26.67
CA SER A 289 24.95 -4.34 -27.20
C SER A 289 25.15 -2.84 -27.34
N ARG A 290 24.14 -2.11 -27.83
CA ARG A 290 24.18 -0.63 -27.97
C ARG A 290 24.38 0.06 -26.63
N THR A 291 23.56 -0.28 -25.64
CA THR A 291 23.57 0.33 -24.31
C THR A 291 24.80 -0.03 -23.48
N VAL A 292 25.55 -1.07 -23.85
CA VAL A 292 26.87 -1.37 -23.25
C VAL A 292 28.01 -0.67 -24.00
N ALA A 293 28.02 -0.74 -25.33
CA ALA A 293 29.17 -0.31 -26.13
C ALA A 293 29.19 1.20 -26.37
N LEU A 294 28.04 1.83 -26.61
CA LEU A 294 27.96 3.25 -26.95
C LEU A 294 28.42 4.16 -25.80
N PRO A 295 27.99 3.97 -24.53
CA PRO A 295 28.45 4.83 -23.43
C PRO A 295 29.97 4.80 -23.28
N LEU A 296 30.57 3.61 -23.37
CA LEU A 296 32.02 3.45 -23.33
C LEU A 296 32.70 4.11 -24.53
N ALA A 297 32.19 3.93 -25.75
CA ALA A 297 32.74 4.54 -26.95
C ALA A 297 32.72 6.08 -26.89
N ILE A 298 31.61 6.64 -26.39
CA ILE A 298 31.45 8.08 -26.16
C ILE A 298 32.47 8.58 -25.14
N ALA A 299 32.61 7.87 -24.01
CA ALA A 299 33.57 8.21 -22.96
C ALA A 299 35.02 8.19 -23.48
N VAL A 300 35.40 7.13 -24.21
CA VAL A 300 36.74 7.00 -24.83
C VAL A 300 37.00 8.16 -25.80
N ARG A 301 36.03 8.46 -26.68
CA ARG A 301 36.16 9.58 -27.62
C ARG A 301 36.29 10.91 -26.90
N ALA A 302 35.49 11.16 -25.86
CA ALA A 302 35.54 12.38 -25.08
C ALA A 302 36.87 12.57 -24.34
N VAL A 303 37.49 11.48 -23.86
CA VAL A 303 38.86 11.51 -23.30
C VAL A 303 39.89 11.86 -24.38
N LEU A 304 39.84 11.22 -25.55
CA LEU A 304 40.79 11.46 -26.65
C LEU A 304 40.69 12.90 -27.18
N GLU A 305 39.48 13.46 -27.21
CA GLU A 305 39.21 14.84 -27.61
C GLU A 305 39.47 15.86 -26.50
N LYS A 306 39.92 15.42 -25.32
CA LYS A 306 40.17 16.26 -24.13
C LYS A 306 38.93 17.03 -23.64
N ARG A 307 37.73 16.52 -23.92
CA ARG A 307 36.48 16.98 -23.30
C ARG A 307 36.31 16.46 -21.88
N ILE A 308 36.93 15.31 -21.58
CA ILE A 308 37.12 14.77 -20.23
C ILE A 308 38.61 14.85 -19.90
N THR A 309 38.92 15.47 -18.78
CA THR A 309 40.28 15.75 -18.28
C THR A 309 40.60 15.03 -16.96
N LEU A 310 39.63 14.27 -16.44
CA LEU A 310 39.80 13.43 -15.26
C LEU A 310 40.96 12.44 -15.42
N THR A 311 41.59 12.10 -14.31
CA THR A 311 42.62 11.06 -14.20
C THR A 311 42.30 10.14 -13.02
N GLY A 312 42.98 8.99 -12.91
CA GLY A 312 42.74 8.02 -11.85
C GLY A 312 41.71 6.94 -12.23
N ILE A 313 41.25 6.21 -11.22
CA ILE A 313 40.21 5.19 -11.36
C ILE A 313 38.85 5.90 -11.28
N GLN A 314 38.12 5.91 -12.39
CA GLN A 314 36.87 6.65 -12.50
C GLN A 314 35.66 5.72 -12.64
N ARG A 315 34.54 6.17 -12.07
CA ARG A 315 33.18 5.69 -12.28
C ARG A 315 32.35 6.85 -12.82
N PRO A 316 31.32 6.62 -13.63
CA PRO A 316 30.58 7.71 -14.26
C PRO A 316 29.51 8.31 -13.32
N ILE A 317 29.94 8.73 -12.14
CA ILE A 317 29.14 9.38 -11.07
C ILE A 317 29.59 10.82 -10.83
N VAL A 318 30.26 11.43 -11.81
CA VAL A 318 30.68 12.83 -11.76
C VAL A 318 30.18 13.56 -13.01
N PRO A 319 29.79 14.85 -12.91
CA PRO A 319 29.15 15.57 -14.02
C PRO A 319 29.97 15.56 -15.31
N GLU A 320 31.29 15.66 -15.22
CA GLU A 320 32.20 15.63 -16.37
C GLU A 320 32.15 14.31 -17.14
N LEU A 321 31.77 13.20 -16.50
CA LEU A 321 31.54 11.91 -17.16
C LEU A 321 30.10 11.74 -17.59
N TYR A 322 29.15 11.79 -16.65
CA TYR A 322 27.78 11.38 -16.97
C TYR A 322 27.08 12.35 -17.92
N ASN A 323 27.34 13.66 -17.86
CA ASN A 323 26.63 14.60 -18.72
C ASN A 323 26.89 14.41 -20.21
N PRO A 324 28.15 14.49 -20.68
CA PRO A 324 28.43 14.34 -22.11
C PRO A 324 28.06 12.96 -22.64
N ILE A 325 28.09 11.91 -21.79
CA ILE A 325 27.70 10.57 -22.21
C ILE A 325 26.18 10.49 -22.38
N LEU A 326 25.39 10.88 -21.37
CA LEU A 326 23.93 10.81 -21.44
C LEU A 326 23.36 11.70 -22.55
N ASP A 327 23.87 12.93 -22.67
CA ASP A 327 23.39 13.88 -23.68
C ASP A 327 23.63 13.36 -25.10
N GLU A 328 24.78 12.70 -25.34
CA GLU A 328 25.06 12.09 -26.62
C GLU A 328 24.25 10.81 -26.85
N MET A 329 24.08 9.96 -25.83
CA MET A 329 23.22 8.76 -25.92
C MET A 329 21.79 9.12 -26.32
N GLU A 330 21.26 10.24 -25.82
CA GLU A 330 19.93 10.74 -26.21
C GLU A 330 19.86 11.06 -27.70
N THR A 331 20.90 11.68 -28.28
CA THR A 331 20.96 11.92 -29.74
C THR A 331 21.01 10.63 -30.57
N LEU A 332 21.46 9.53 -29.96
CA LEU A 332 21.49 8.18 -30.55
C LEU A 332 20.21 7.39 -30.28
N GLY A 333 19.18 8.04 -29.72
CA GLY A 333 17.87 7.47 -29.44
C GLY A 333 17.79 6.61 -28.18
N VAL A 334 18.81 6.64 -27.31
CA VAL A 334 18.79 5.98 -26.00
C VAL A 334 18.66 7.05 -24.93
N LYS A 335 17.45 7.23 -24.40
CA LYS A 335 17.15 8.28 -23.44
C LYS A 335 16.40 7.76 -22.23
N PHE A 336 16.52 8.49 -21.13
CA PHE A 336 15.68 8.32 -19.96
C PHE A 336 14.56 9.33 -20.02
N ASP A 337 13.34 8.87 -19.78
CA ASP A 337 12.17 9.72 -19.59
C ASP A 337 11.98 9.97 -18.08
N ASP A 338 12.32 11.20 -17.67
CA ASP A 338 12.25 11.65 -16.28
C ASP A 338 10.90 12.30 -16.01
N VAL A 339 10.24 11.86 -14.93
CA VAL A 339 8.91 12.31 -14.54
C VAL A 339 8.94 12.67 -13.06
N HIS A 340 8.68 13.94 -12.75
CA HIS A 340 8.58 14.46 -11.38
C HIS A 340 7.10 14.52 -10.99
N GLN A 341 6.70 13.73 -10.00
CA GLN A 341 5.32 13.67 -9.51
C GLN A 341 5.27 14.10 -8.06
N PRO A 342 4.56 15.20 -7.74
CA PRO A 342 4.22 15.48 -6.35
C PRO A 342 3.41 14.31 -5.78
N LEU A 343 3.50 14.07 -4.47
CA LEU A 343 2.64 13.08 -3.81
C LEU A 343 1.17 13.38 -4.11
N HIS A 344 0.42 12.36 -4.52
CA HIS A 344 -0.92 12.52 -5.05
C HIS A 344 -1.98 11.91 -4.12
N VAL A 345 -2.89 12.76 -3.63
CA VAL A 345 -4.10 12.35 -2.91
C VAL A 345 -5.32 12.63 -3.78
N HIS A 346 -6.12 11.61 -4.04
CA HIS A 346 -7.36 11.68 -4.81
C HIS A 346 -8.55 11.47 -3.89
N LEU A 347 -9.28 12.54 -3.54
CA LEU A 347 -10.51 12.44 -2.76
C LEU A 347 -11.66 11.98 -3.65
N ARG A 348 -12.06 10.72 -3.50
CA ARG A 348 -13.18 10.16 -4.28
C ARG A 348 -14.54 10.64 -3.78
N HIS A 349 -15.54 10.61 -4.65
CA HIS A 349 -16.94 10.79 -4.28
C HIS A 349 -17.45 9.60 -3.46
N GLU A 350 -18.29 9.85 -2.45
CA GLU A 350 -18.99 8.81 -1.71
C GLU A 350 -20.21 8.30 -2.46
N VAL A 351 -20.25 6.99 -2.71
CA VAL A 351 -21.36 6.32 -3.40
C VAL A 351 -22.41 5.78 -2.43
N LYS A 352 -22.09 5.69 -1.13
CA LYS A 352 -23.03 5.19 -0.12
C LYS A 352 -24.18 6.18 0.01
N PRO A 353 -25.45 5.73 -0.14
CA PRO A 353 -26.60 6.62 -0.02
C PRO A 353 -26.60 7.39 1.31
N LYS A 354 -26.91 8.69 1.24
CA LYS A 354 -26.94 9.61 2.39
C LYS A 354 -25.61 9.75 3.15
N GLU A 355 -24.48 9.38 2.54
CA GLU A 355 -23.17 9.75 3.06
C GLU A 355 -22.77 11.14 2.53
N TYR A 356 -22.88 12.13 3.40
CA TYR A 356 -22.59 13.53 3.07
C TYR A 356 -21.20 13.97 3.55
N ARG A 357 -20.54 13.17 4.40
CA ARG A 357 -19.21 13.51 4.95
C ARG A 357 -18.11 13.39 3.90
N ALA A 358 -16.94 13.91 4.22
CA ALA A 358 -15.74 13.79 3.41
C ALA A 358 -14.52 13.50 4.29
N ALA A 359 -13.56 12.74 3.76
CA ALA A 359 -12.30 12.43 4.44
C ALA A 359 -11.31 13.61 4.46
N LEU A 360 -11.40 14.49 3.46
CA LEU A 360 -10.78 15.82 3.47
C LEU A 360 -11.84 16.90 3.57
N THR A 361 -11.47 18.03 4.14
CA THR A 361 -12.22 19.28 4.07
C THR A 361 -11.45 20.27 3.20
N PRO A 362 -12.06 21.38 2.74
CA PRO A 362 -11.33 22.43 2.04
C PRO A 362 -10.09 22.93 2.80
N GLU A 363 -10.17 23.03 4.13
CA GLU A 363 -9.06 23.49 4.98
C GLU A 363 -7.89 22.49 5.01
N THR A 364 -8.18 21.19 5.20
CA THR A 364 -7.15 20.16 5.21
C THR A 364 -6.59 19.88 3.81
N THR A 365 -7.42 20.02 2.77
CA THR A 365 -6.97 20.06 1.38
C THR A 365 -5.95 21.17 1.16
N LYS A 366 -6.24 22.40 1.60
CA LYS A 366 -5.30 23.53 1.49
C LYS A 366 -3.98 23.25 2.20
N THR A 367 -4.03 22.57 3.35
CA THR A 367 -2.84 22.16 4.10
C THR A 367 -1.98 21.19 3.29
N LEU A 368 -2.58 20.17 2.68
CA LEU A 368 -1.87 19.21 1.81
C LEU A 368 -1.29 19.90 0.57
N VAL A 369 -2.08 20.72 -0.12
CA VAL A 369 -1.61 21.48 -1.30
C VAL A 369 -0.43 22.39 -0.95
N SER A 370 -0.50 23.07 0.21
CA SER A 370 0.60 23.92 0.69
C SER A 370 1.86 23.13 1.05
N ALA A 371 1.72 21.86 1.43
CA ALA A 371 2.82 20.93 1.64
C ALA A 371 3.34 20.31 0.32
N GLY A 372 2.85 20.77 -0.84
CA GLY A 372 3.30 20.33 -2.15
C GLY A 372 2.61 19.07 -2.67
N PHE A 373 1.55 18.58 -2.02
CA PHE A 373 0.76 17.49 -2.58
C PHE A 373 -0.04 17.97 -3.79
N ARG A 374 -0.14 17.14 -4.82
CA ARG A 374 -1.24 17.23 -5.77
C ARG A 374 -2.48 16.68 -5.07
N VAL A 375 -3.56 17.45 -5.03
CA VAL A 375 -4.85 17.00 -4.51
C VAL A 375 -5.90 17.08 -5.61
N ASP A 376 -6.36 15.92 -6.07
CA ASP A 376 -7.50 15.82 -6.98
C ASP A 376 -8.75 15.55 -6.15
N VAL A 377 -9.84 16.27 -6.44
CA VAL A 377 -11.12 16.12 -5.73
C VAL A 377 -12.21 15.83 -6.74
N GLU A 378 -12.89 14.71 -6.57
CA GLU A 378 -14.04 14.40 -7.43
C GLU A 378 -15.18 15.36 -7.16
N ARG A 379 -15.83 15.78 -8.25
CA ARG A 379 -17.09 16.52 -8.19
C ARG A 379 -18.13 15.70 -7.44
N SER A 380 -18.88 16.37 -6.56
CA SER A 380 -19.92 15.71 -5.77
C SER A 380 -21.12 16.62 -5.55
N ALA A 381 -22.30 16.12 -5.93
CA ALA A 381 -23.56 16.82 -5.71
C ALA A 381 -24.12 16.67 -4.29
N THR A 382 -23.59 15.74 -3.49
CA THR A 382 -24.13 15.40 -2.16
C THR A 382 -23.18 15.75 -1.01
N ARG A 383 -21.87 15.84 -1.25
CA ARG A 383 -20.89 16.18 -0.20
C ARG A 383 -21.25 17.49 0.51
N CYS A 384 -21.09 17.52 1.83
CA CYS A 384 -21.43 18.65 2.68
C CYS A 384 -20.60 19.92 2.44
N PHE A 385 -19.48 19.82 1.72
CA PHE A 385 -18.64 20.94 1.27
C PHE A 385 -18.76 21.09 -0.24
N LYS A 386 -18.88 22.33 -0.72
CA LYS A 386 -19.03 22.63 -2.14
C LYS A 386 -17.72 22.39 -2.89
N ASP A 387 -17.87 21.99 -4.14
CA ASP A 387 -16.77 21.86 -5.11
C ASP A 387 -15.90 23.12 -5.20
N SER A 388 -16.52 24.31 -5.21
CA SER A 388 -15.79 25.60 -5.29
C SER A 388 -14.87 25.84 -4.10
N GLU A 389 -15.22 25.34 -2.91
CA GLU A 389 -14.38 25.49 -1.71
C GLU A 389 -13.07 24.69 -1.85
N TYR A 390 -13.11 23.53 -2.52
CA TYR A 390 -11.90 22.75 -2.83
C TYR A 390 -11.05 23.40 -3.92
N GLU A 391 -11.66 24.01 -4.94
CA GLU A 391 -10.92 24.77 -5.96
C GLU A 391 -10.19 25.96 -5.33
N GLU A 392 -10.86 26.72 -4.44
CA GLU A 392 -10.26 27.81 -3.69
C GLU A 392 -9.14 27.35 -2.74
N ALA A 393 -9.22 26.12 -2.25
CA ALA A 393 -8.16 25.47 -1.46
C ALA A 393 -6.96 25.01 -2.31
N GLY A 394 -7.05 25.09 -3.64
CA GLY A 394 -5.98 24.73 -4.58
C GLY A 394 -6.03 23.30 -5.09
N ALA A 395 -7.11 22.54 -4.81
CA ALA A 395 -7.31 21.23 -5.41
C ALA A 395 -7.77 21.32 -6.87
N ARG A 396 -7.49 20.29 -7.66
CA ARG A 396 -8.04 20.14 -9.00
C ARG A 396 -9.35 19.36 -8.94
N LEU A 397 -10.44 19.97 -9.40
CA LEU A 397 -11.69 19.21 -9.58
C LEU A 397 -11.60 18.26 -10.78
N VAL A 398 -12.03 17.02 -10.56
CA VAL A 398 -12.05 15.95 -11.55
C VAL A 398 -13.43 15.28 -11.60
N GLU A 399 -13.72 14.54 -12.66
CA GLU A 399 -15.00 13.85 -12.83
C GLU A 399 -15.20 12.77 -11.75
N THR A 400 -16.45 12.59 -11.33
CA THR A 400 -16.85 11.52 -10.40
C THR A 400 -16.46 10.14 -10.96
N GLY A 401 -15.80 9.32 -10.15
CA GLY A 401 -15.32 7.98 -10.54
C GLY A 401 -13.98 7.98 -11.29
N SER A 402 -13.36 9.14 -11.53
CA SER A 402 -12.06 9.22 -12.22
C SER A 402 -10.89 8.60 -11.45
N TRP A 403 -11.07 8.29 -10.16
CA TRP A 403 -10.05 7.63 -9.34
C TRP A 403 -9.52 6.33 -9.94
N GLU A 404 -10.32 5.56 -10.69
CA GLU A 404 -9.87 4.29 -11.30
C GLU A 404 -8.73 4.49 -12.30
N GLY A 405 -8.68 5.66 -12.96
CA GLY A 405 -7.68 6.01 -13.96
C GLY A 405 -6.51 6.85 -13.44
N CYS A 406 -6.47 7.16 -12.13
CA CYS A 406 -5.36 7.91 -11.57
C CYS A 406 -4.08 7.04 -11.46
N PRO A 407 -2.88 7.64 -11.40
CA PRO A 407 -1.62 6.89 -11.30
C PRO A 407 -1.63 5.85 -10.19
N LEU A 408 -1.01 4.69 -10.41
CA LEU A 408 -1.00 3.57 -9.43
C LEU A 408 -0.37 3.95 -8.08
N SER A 409 0.54 4.93 -8.08
CA SER A 409 1.18 5.51 -6.88
C SER A 409 0.24 6.39 -6.05
N SER A 410 -0.92 6.79 -6.58
CA SER A 410 -1.86 7.70 -5.91
C SER A 410 -2.50 7.06 -4.68
N VAL A 411 -2.81 7.90 -3.69
CA VAL A 411 -3.66 7.54 -2.56
C VAL A 411 -5.11 7.95 -2.86
N VAL A 412 -5.96 6.96 -3.13
CA VAL A 412 -7.41 7.15 -3.29
C VAL A 412 -8.04 7.18 -1.89
N LEU A 413 -8.47 8.36 -1.47
CA LEU A 413 -9.00 8.62 -0.14
C LEU A 413 -10.51 8.74 -0.17
N GLY A 414 -11.19 7.97 0.68
CA GLY A 414 -12.63 8.06 0.92
C GLY A 414 -12.97 7.61 2.34
N LEU A 415 -14.23 7.74 2.72
CA LEU A 415 -14.74 7.29 4.01
C LEU A 415 -15.32 5.89 3.90
N LYS A 416 -16.30 5.65 3.04
CA LYS A 416 -17.08 4.41 3.05
C LYS A 416 -16.53 3.32 2.12
N GLU A 417 -17.18 2.17 2.15
CA GLU A 417 -16.91 1.05 1.26
C GLU A 417 -17.15 1.40 -0.22
N LEU A 418 -16.47 0.70 -1.12
CA LEU A 418 -16.65 0.80 -2.57
C LEU A 418 -17.69 -0.21 -3.07
N PRO A 419 -18.29 0.01 -4.25
CA PRO A 419 -19.08 -1.01 -4.93
C PRO A 419 -18.26 -2.29 -5.18
N ALA A 420 -18.90 -3.44 -5.13
CA ALA A 420 -18.23 -4.74 -5.26
C ALA A 420 -17.56 -4.94 -6.64
N ASP A 421 -18.03 -4.25 -7.67
CA ASP A 421 -17.52 -4.28 -9.05
C ASP A 421 -16.41 -3.25 -9.33
N ALA A 422 -16.06 -2.40 -8.36
CA ALA A 422 -15.00 -1.41 -8.51
C ALA A 422 -13.62 -2.05 -8.76
N VAL A 423 -12.80 -1.43 -9.62
CA VAL A 423 -11.49 -1.97 -10.00
C VAL A 423 -10.37 -1.33 -9.19
N VAL A 424 -10.03 -1.94 -8.05
CA VAL A 424 -9.10 -1.39 -7.04
C VAL A 424 -7.62 -1.67 -7.36
N ARG A 425 -6.96 -0.79 -8.11
CA ARG A 425 -5.53 -0.93 -8.47
C ARG A 425 -4.58 -0.05 -7.65
N GLN A 426 -5.10 1.03 -7.08
CA GLN A 426 -4.32 2.05 -6.37
C GLN A 426 -4.18 1.73 -4.87
N ASN A 427 -3.57 2.65 -4.12
CA ASN A 427 -3.56 2.64 -2.67
C ASN A 427 -4.86 3.27 -2.15
N HIS A 428 -5.72 2.49 -1.49
CA HIS A 428 -6.99 2.96 -0.96
C HIS A 428 -6.92 3.22 0.55
N VAL A 429 -7.37 4.39 0.99
CA VAL A 429 -7.57 4.74 2.39
C VAL A 429 -9.07 4.94 2.62
N MET A 430 -9.72 4.01 3.31
CA MET A 430 -11.18 4.03 3.57
C MET A 430 -11.56 3.10 4.73
N PHE A 431 -12.80 3.22 5.24
CA PHE A 431 -13.41 2.18 6.07
C PHE A 431 -13.96 1.09 5.14
N ALA A 432 -13.21 -0.01 4.97
CA ALA A 432 -13.60 -1.10 4.06
C ALA A 432 -14.47 -2.15 4.75
N HIS A 433 -14.45 -2.19 6.09
CA HIS A 433 -15.26 -3.11 6.90
C HIS A 433 -15.08 -4.59 6.49
N CYS A 434 -13.82 -5.03 6.29
CA CYS A 434 -13.52 -6.39 5.82
C CYS A 434 -12.60 -7.21 6.74
N PHE A 435 -12.30 -6.75 7.96
CA PHE A 435 -11.36 -7.42 8.87
C PHE A 435 -11.99 -8.09 10.11
N LYS A 436 -13.30 -7.96 10.32
CA LYS A 436 -14.03 -8.46 11.51
C LYS A 436 -15.06 -9.55 11.19
N GLY A 437 -14.91 -10.24 10.06
CA GLY A 437 -15.79 -11.34 9.66
C GLY A 437 -17.14 -10.88 9.09
N GLN A 438 -17.19 -9.70 8.49
CA GLN A 438 -18.37 -9.21 7.76
C GLN A 438 -18.65 -10.08 6.52
N ASP A 439 -19.93 -10.17 6.12
CA ASP A 439 -20.38 -11.06 5.05
C ASP A 439 -19.68 -10.78 3.71
N GLU A 440 -19.44 -9.51 3.38
CA GLU A 440 -18.80 -9.09 2.12
C GLU A 440 -17.27 -9.07 2.19
N ALA A 441 -16.67 -9.35 3.36
CA ALA A 441 -15.24 -9.20 3.61
C ALA A 441 -14.37 -9.97 2.61
N GLU A 442 -14.74 -11.23 2.35
CA GLU A 442 -14.02 -12.11 1.42
C GLU A 442 -14.02 -11.55 -0.01
N GLY A 443 -15.16 -11.03 -0.48
CA GLY A 443 -15.29 -10.44 -1.81
C GLY A 443 -14.38 -9.22 -1.97
N VAL A 444 -14.36 -8.34 -0.97
CA VAL A 444 -13.49 -7.15 -0.95
C VAL A 444 -12.01 -7.56 -1.00
N LEU A 445 -11.57 -8.49 -0.16
CA LEU A 445 -10.17 -8.92 -0.09
C LEU A 445 -9.72 -9.63 -1.37
N LYS A 446 -10.57 -10.48 -1.95
CA LYS A 446 -10.33 -11.09 -3.27
C LYS A 446 -10.22 -10.06 -4.38
N ASN A 447 -11.03 -9.00 -4.34
CA ASN A 447 -10.97 -7.93 -5.33
C ASN A 447 -9.64 -7.17 -5.29
N PHE A 448 -9.16 -6.83 -4.09
CA PHE A 448 -7.82 -6.24 -3.90
C PHE A 448 -6.69 -7.20 -4.32
N ALA A 449 -6.79 -8.50 -3.97
CA ALA A 449 -5.80 -9.50 -4.38
C ALA A 449 -5.73 -9.63 -5.91
N LYS A 450 -6.88 -9.73 -6.57
CA LYS A 450 -7.00 -9.83 -8.03
C LYS A 450 -6.40 -8.62 -8.75
N ASN A 451 -6.70 -7.41 -8.27
CA ASN A 451 -6.31 -6.16 -8.93
C ASN A 451 -4.97 -5.59 -8.44
N LYS A 452 -4.29 -6.29 -7.52
CA LYS A 452 -3.01 -5.90 -6.92
C LYS A 452 -3.01 -4.51 -6.25
N GLY A 453 -4.18 -4.02 -5.84
CA GLY A 453 -4.30 -2.79 -5.07
C GLY A 453 -3.95 -2.99 -3.60
N ASN A 454 -3.78 -1.87 -2.89
CA ASN A 454 -3.50 -1.87 -1.45
C ASN A 454 -4.65 -1.22 -0.67
N LEU A 455 -4.93 -1.72 0.53
CA LEU A 455 -5.91 -1.14 1.44
C LEU A 455 -5.23 -0.71 2.75
N PHE A 456 -5.48 0.53 3.15
CA PHE A 456 -5.14 1.12 4.43
C PHE A 456 -6.44 1.45 5.16
N ASP A 457 -6.97 0.49 5.90
CA ASP A 457 -8.29 0.63 6.51
C ASP A 457 -8.26 1.67 7.65
N LEU A 458 -9.09 2.71 7.54
CA LEU A 458 -9.20 3.81 8.51
C LEU A 458 -9.59 3.33 9.91
N GLU A 459 -10.28 2.19 10.03
CA GLU A 459 -10.63 1.60 11.33
C GLU A 459 -9.39 1.09 12.09
N PHE A 460 -8.34 0.71 11.35
CA PHE A 460 -7.14 0.05 11.89
C PHE A 460 -5.89 0.91 11.74
N LEU A 461 -6.03 2.13 11.24
CA LEU A 461 -4.98 3.14 11.27
C LEU A 461 -4.76 3.60 12.73
N THR A 462 -3.75 3.02 13.38
CA THR A 462 -3.55 3.11 14.83
C THR A 462 -2.13 3.55 15.19
N ASP A 463 -2.00 4.29 16.29
CA ASP A 463 -0.72 4.64 16.92
C ASP A 463 -0.03 3.40 17.53
N GLU A 464 1.17 3.58 18.09
CA GLU A 464 1.94 2.47 18.70
C GLU A 464 1.22 1.79 19.89
N ARG A 465 0.23 2.47 20.48
CA ARG A 465 -0.58 1.97 21.60
C ARG A 465 -1.87 1.32 21.12
N GLY A 466 -2.06 1.16 19.81
CA GLY A 466 -3.27 0.62 19.21
C GLY A 466 -4.46 1.58 19.21
N ARG A 467 -4.27 2.88 19.53
CA ARG A 467 -5.35 3.87 19.49
C ARG A 467 -5.53 4.36 18.06
N ARG A 468 -6.78 4.36 17.58
CA ARG A 468 -7.10 4.88 16.23
C ARG A 468 -6.70 6.33 16.10
N VAL A 469 -6.02 6.69 15.03
CA VAL A 469 -5.51 8.05 14.82
C VAL A 469 -6.63 9.02 14.46
N ALA A 470 -7.58 8.61 13.62
CA ALA A 470 -8.75 9.39 13.25
C ALA A 470 -10.03 8.57 13.47
N ALA A 471 -11.03 9.17 14.10
CA ALA A 471 -12.33 8.52 14.33
C ALA A 471 -13.43 9.55 14.58
N PHE A 472 -14.68 9.19 14.28
CA PHE A 472 -15.85 10.06 14.47
C PHE A 472 -16.40 10.08 15.92
N GLY A 473 -15.62 9.61 16.90
CA GLY A 473 -16.11 9.38 18.26
C GLY A 473 -16.71 10.63 18.90
N HIS A 474 -16.01 11.78 18.83
CA HIS A 474 -16.49 13.04 19.39
C HIS A 474 -17.83 13.46 18.80
N ALA A 475 -17.94 13.50 17.46
CA ALA A 475 -19.18 13.84 16.78
C ALA A 475 -20.34 12.87 17.11
N ALA A 476 -20.05 11.57 17.26
CA ALA A 476 -21.07 10.59 17.63
C ALA A 476 -21.67 10.89 19.01
N GLY A 477 -20.84 11.20 20.00
CA GLY A 477 -21.32 11.61 21.32
C GLY A 477 -22.03 12.96 21.31
N TYR A 478 -21.51 13.93 20.55
CA TYR A 478 -22.09 15.27 20.41
C TYR A 478 -23.51 15.22 19.86
N VAL A 479 -23.70 14.54 18.72
CA VAL A 479 -25.02 14.33 18.11
C VAL A 479 -25.89 13.44 19.00
N GLY A 480 -25.35 12.38 19.60
CA GLY A 480 -26.10 11.51 20.48
C GLY A 480 -26.71 12.26 21.67
N SER A 481 -25.91 13.08 22.36
CA SER A 481 -26.39 13.94 23.45
C SER A 481 -27.44 14.94 22.96
N ALA A 482 -27.25 15.51 21.76
CA ALA A 482 -28.21 16.41 21.15
C ALA A 482 -29.57 15.76 20.93
N LEU A 483 -29.60 14.58 20.32
CA LEU A 483 -30.86 13.84 20.10
C LEU A 483 -31.51 13.43 21.43
N GLY A 484 -30.72 13.03 22.43
CA GLY A 484 -31.24 12.68 23.75
C GLY A 484 -31.95 13.84 24.44
N LEU A 485 -31.35 15.03 24.40
CA LEU A 485 -31.91 16.26 24.96
C LEU A 485 -33.10 16.79 24.14
N LEU A 486 -33.03 16.65 22.82
CA LEU A 486 -34.12 17.01 21.92
C LEU A 486 -35.36 16.15 22.19
N GLU A 487 -35.19 14.83 22.27
CA GLU A 487 -36.25 13.88 22.61
C GLU A 487 -36.81 14.14 24.01
N TRP A 488 -35.96 14.41 25.00
CA TRP A 488 -36.41 14.72 26.36
C TRP A 488 -37.32 15.97 26.37
N GLY A 489 -36.91 17.03 25.67
CA GLY A 489 -37.68 18.26 25.55
C GLY A 489 -39.02 18.04 24.82
N LEU A 490 -39.01 17.28 23.73
CA LEU A 490 -40.22 16.96 22.96
C LEU A 490 -41.21 16.11 23.76
N LYS A 491 -40.74 15.08 24.48
CA LYS A 491 -41.57 14.22 25.33
C LYS A 491 -42.26 15.00 26.45
N ARG A 492 -41.57 15.99 27.05
CA ARG A 492 -42.17 16.88 28.06
C ARG A 492 -43.40 17.59 27.50
N ASP A 493 -43.34 17.99 26.24
CA ASP A 493 -44.38 18.76 25.57
C ASP A 493 -45.43 17.86 24.88
N GLY A 494 -45.40 16.55 25.15
CA GLY A 494 -46.34 15.56 24.61
C GLY A 494 -46.04 15.08 23.18
N GLY A 495 -44.87 15.41 22.65
CA GLY A 495 -44.37 14.95 21.35
C GLY A 495 -43.27 13.88 21.46
N GLY A 496 -42.50 13.74 20.38
CA GLY A 496 -41.32 12.89 20.28
C GLY A 496 -40.58 13.16 18.98
N LEU A 497 -39.35 12.66 18.84
CA LEU A 497 -38.55 12.75 17.63
C LEU A 497 -39.29 12.09 16.45
N GLY A 498 -39.40 12.83 15.35
CA GLY A 498 -39.82 12.31 14.05
C GLY A 498 -38.62 11.87 13.20
N GLU A 499 -38.87 11.61 11.92
CA GLU A 499 -37.82 11.29 10.95
C GLU A 499 -36.76 12.41 10.86
N LEU A 500 -35.49 12.01 10.93
CA LEU A 500 -34.27 12.83 10.87
C LEU A 500 -33.64 12.73 9.47
N SER A 501 -34.41 13.07 8.44
CA SER A 501 -34.02 12.88 7.03
C SER A 501 -32.94 13.84 6.56
N ASP A 502 -32.92 15.07 7.11
CA ASP A 502 -31.99 16.12 6.74
C ASP A 502 -30.93 16.34 7.83
N PRO A 503 -29.63 16.30 7.49
CA PRO A 503 -28.57 16.57 8.45
C PRO A 503 -28.50 18.06 8.80
N TRP A 504 -28.08 18.37 10.02
CA TRP A 504 -27.75 19.72 10.44
C TRP A 504 -26.49 20.22 9.72
N THR A 505 -26.53 21.48 9.30
CA THR A 505 -25.43 22.11 8.56
C THR A 505 -24.35 22.72 9.46
N SER A 506 -24.64 22.94 10.75
CA SER A 506 -23.70 23.54 11.71
C SER A 506 -24.01 23.18 13.16
N ASN A 507 -23.01 23.32 14.03
CA ASN A 507 -23.16 23.11 15.48
C ASN A 507 -24.13 24.13 16.09
N GLU A 508 -24.10 25.37 15.60
CA GLU A 508 -24.88 26.50 16.09
C GLU A 508 -26.38 26.25 15.92
N LEU A 509 -26.79 25.78 14.74
CA LEU A 509 -28.20 25.46 14.46
C LEU A 509 -28.70 24.31 15.33
N LEU A 510 -27.89 23.26 15.52
CA LEU A 510 -28.24 22.14 16.39
C LEU A 510 -28.37 22.60 17.86
N ILE A 511 -27.46 23.44 18.35
CA ILE A 511 -27.52 24.03 19.69
C ILE A 511 -28.78 24.89 19.85
N GLU A 512 -29.08 25.75 18.87
CA GLU A 512 -30.25 26.64 18.90
C GLU A 512 -31.56 25.85 18.97
N GLU A 513 -31.69 24.82 18.13
CA GLU A 513 -32.86 23.95 18.11
C GLU A 513 -33.07 23.25 19.46
N VAL A 514 -32.02 22.63 19.99
CA VAL A 514 -32.10 21.93 21.29
C VAL A 514 -32.41 22.91 22.41
N LYS A 515 -31.74 24.07 22.49
CA LYS A 515 -32.05 25.12 23.49
C LYS A 515 -33.50 25.57 23.41
N GLY A 516 -34.02 25.77 22.20
CA GLY A 516 -35.42 26.11 21.96
C GLY A 516 -36.38 25.09 22.55
N LYS A 517 -36.08 23.79 22.41
CA LYS A 517 -36.89 22.70 22.98
C LYS A 517 -36.72 22.52 24.48
N LEU A 518 -35.53 22.78 25.03
CA LEU A 518 -35.34 22.75 26.48
C LEU A 518 -36.14 23.85 27.20
N GLY A 519 -36.41 24.99 26.54
CA GLY A 519 -37.32 26.01 27.08
C GLY A 519 -36.86 26.59 28.41
N GLY A 520 -35.55 26.71 28.63
CA GLY A 520 -34.93 27.21 29.87
C GLY A 520 -34.85 26.20 31.01
N GLN A 521 -35.30 24.96 30.81
CA GLN A 521 -35.10 23.87 31.78
C GLN A 521 -33.64 23.37 31.75
N ILE A 522 -33.18 22.86 32.88
CA ILE A 522 -31.81 22.36 33.07
C ILE A 522 -31.88 20.84 33.33
N PRO A 523 -32.00 20.00 32.29
CA PRO A 523 -32.04 18.55 32.47
C PRO A 523 -30.69 18.03 32.97
N THR A 524 -30.72 16.91 33.68
CA THR A 524 -29.52 16.19 34.12
C THR A 524 -29.13 15.12 33.10
N VAL A 525 -27.94 15.21 32.53
CA VAL A 525 -27.37 14.25 31.57
C VAL A 525 -26.29 13.43 32.25
N HIS A 526 -26.49 12.12 32.33
CA HIS A 526 -25.51 11.19 32.88
C HIS A 526 -24.75 10.51 31.75
N ILE A 527 -23.44 10.72 31.67
CA ILE A 527 -22.59 10.23 30.59
C ILE A 527 -21.70 9.11 31.11
N LEU A 528 -21.81 7.92 30.53
CA LEU A 528 -20.95 6.77 30.80
C LEU A 528 -19.81 6.73 29.77
N GLY A 529 -18.57 6.63 30.21
CA GLY A 529 -17.38 6.70 29.35
C GLY A 529 -16.98 8.13 29.01
N ALA A 530 -17.17 9.05 29.96
CA ALA A 530 -17.02 10.49 29.78
C ALA A 530 -15.59 10.94 29.40
N LEU A 531 -14.56 10.15 29.71
CA LEU A 531 -13.17 10.45 29.34
C LEU A 531 -12.82 10.02 27.91
N GLY A 532 -13.65 9.21 27.26
CA GLY A 532 -13.50 8.80 25.86
C GLY A 532 -13.81 9.93 24.87
N ARG A 533 -13.48 9.73 23.58
CA ARG A 533 -13.79 10.71 22.51
C ARG A 533 -15.28 11.02 22.45
N ALA A 534 -16.13 9.99 22.44
CA ALA A 534 -17.58 10.14 22.43
C ALA A 534 -18.13 10.75 23.72
N GLY A 535 -17.66 10.30 24.88
CA GLY A 535 -18.09 10.89 26.16
C GLY A 535 -17.79 12.38 26.27
N ARG A 536 -16.61 12.82 25.81
CA ARG A 536 -16.27 14.25 25.73
C ARG A 536 -17.20 15.00 24.79
N GLY A 537 -17.48 14.48 23.59
CA GLY A 537 -18.44 15.10 22.66
C GLY A 537 -19.84 15.23 23.25
N ALA A 538 -20.32 14.20 23.95
CA ALA A 538 -21.60 14.24 24.65
C ALA A 538 -21.62 15.30 25.76
N ALA A 539 -20.53 15.42 26.51
CA ALA A 539 -20.39 16.43 27.56
C ALA A 539 -20.35 17.84 26.97
N ASP A 540 -19.55 18.06 25.92
CA ASP A 540 -19.41 19.35 25.25
C ASP A 540 -20.77 19.86 24.74
N PHE A 541 -21.57 18.98 24.12
CA PHE A 541 -22.92 19.34 23.68
C PHE A 541 -23.84 19.69 24.85
N ALA A 542 -23.93 18.81 25.85
CA ALA A 542 -24.80 19.00 27.00
C ALA A 542 -24.46 20.30 27.76
N GLU A 543 -23.18 20.60 27.93
CA GLU A 543 -22.70 21.85 28.53
C GLU A 543 -23.03 23.06 27.65
N ALA A 544 -22.87 22.96 26.32
CA ALA A 544 -23.18 24.06 25.39
C ALA A 544 -24.67 24.46 25.40
N VAL A 545 -25.58 23.52 25.68
CA VAL A 545 -27.02 23.78 25.83
C VAL A 545 -27.46 24.10 27.27
N GLY A 546 -26.52 24.09 28.23
CA GLY A 546 -26.76 24.46 29.62
C GLY A 546 -27.35 23.35 30.50
N ALA A 547 -27.24 22.09 30.08
CA ALA A 547 -27.66 20.93 30.88
C ALA A 547 -26.68 20.65 32.03
N LYS A 548 -27.17 19.99 33.10
CA LYS A 548 -26.33 19.54 34.22
C LYS A 548 -25.68 18.20 33.87
N VAL A 549 -24.36 18.15 33.72
CA VAL A 549 -23.65 16.94 33.31
C VAL A 549 -23.08 16.17 34.51
N ILE A 550 -23.32 14.85 34.53
CA ILE A 550 -22.68 13.89 35.43
C ILE A 550 -21.78 13.00 34.57
N LYS A 551 -20.47 12.99 34.87
CA LYS A 551 -19.45 12.29 34.10
C LYS A 551 -19.00 11.05 34.87
N TRP A 552 -19.24 9.87 34.30
CA TRP A 552 -18.76 8.59 34.81
C TRP A 552 -17.83 7.94 33.81
N ASP A 553 -16.84 7.22 34.32
CA ASP A 553 -15.91 6.42 33.54
C ASP A 553 -15.58 5.10 34.27
N LEU A 554 -14.39 4.54 34.05
CA LEU A 554 -13.99 3.26 34.60
C LEU A 554 -14.09 3.20 36.13
N GLU A 555 -13.71 4.26 36.85
CA GLU A 555 -13.73 4.25 38.32
C GLU A 555 -15.13 4.08 38.90
N GLU A 556 -16.13 4.76 38.32
CA GLU A 556 -17.51 4.67 38.78
C GLU A 556 -18.22 3.39 38.32
N THR A 557 -17.81 2.83 37.18
CA THR A 557 -18.41 1.62 36.61
C THR A 557 -17.76 0.32 37.10
N LYS A 558 -16.55 0.38 37.66
CA LYS A 558 -15.78 -0.76 38.20
C LYS A 558 -16.52 -1.64 39.20
N PRO A 559 -17.41 -1.13 40.09
CA PRO A 559 -18.16 -1.98 41.02
C PRO A 559 -19.09 -3.00 40.33
N GLY A 560 -19.41 -2.80 39.05
CA GLY A 560 -20.39 -3.59 38.31
C GLY A 560 -21.82 -3.13 38.56
N GLY A 561 -22.63 -3.14 37.51
CA GLY A 561 -24.04 -2.76 37.60
C GLY A 561 -24.95 -3.84 38.21
N PRO A 562 -26.27 -3.63 38.23
CA PRO A 562 -26.95 -2.46 37.69
C PRO A 562 -26.80 -1.23 38.59
N PHE A 563 -26.93 -0.03 38.01
CA PHE A 563 -26.74 1.24 38.69
C PHE A 563 -28.07 2.02 38.82
N PRO A 564 -28.84 1.83 39.91
CA PRO A 564 -30.12 2.53 40.12
C PRO A 564 -30.02 4.07 40.07
N VAL A 565 -28.85 4.64 40.39
CA VAL A 565 -28.59 6.08 40.33
C VAL A 565 -28.74 6.66 38.91
N LEU A 566 -28.59 5.83 37.87
CA LEU A 566 -28.80 6.26 36.48
C LEU A 566 -30.27 6.64 36.21
N LEU A 567 -31.22 6.12 36.99
CA LEU A 567 -32.65 6.44 36.85
C LEU A 567 -33.00 7.85 37.38
N ASP A 568 -32.11 8.47 38.16
CA ASP A 568 -32.32 9.80 38.73
C ASP A 568 -31.95 10.93 37.76
N ALA A 569 -31.24 10.60 36.68
CA ALA A 569 -30.96 11.50 35.56
C ALA A 569 -32.17 11.63 34.63
N ASP A 570 -32.19 12.69 33.82
CA ASP A 570 -33.21 12.92 32.78
C ASP A 570 -32.87 12.15 31.50
N VAL A 571 -31.58 12.18 31.14
CA VAL A 571 -31.00 11.55 29.96
C VAL A 571 -29.76 10.76 30.38
N VAL A 572 -29.63 9.52 29.92
CA VAL A 572 -28.38 8.73 30.04
C VAL A 572 -27.76 8.60 28.66
N VAL A 573 -26.47 8.90 28.53
CA VAL A 573 -25.70 8.73 27.30
C VAL A 573 -24.59 7.71 27.55
N ASN A 574 -24.70 6.53 26.92
CA ASN A 574 -23.65 5.52 26.96
C ASN A 574 -22.64 5.72 25.82
N CYS A 575 -21.37 5.83 26.18
CA CYS A 575 -20.24 5.90 25.26
C CYS A 575 -19.23 4.76 25.51
N ILE A 576 -19.63 3.71 26.24
CA ILE A 576 -18.81 2.53 26.53
C ILE A 576 -19.27 1.37 25.65
N TYR A 577 -18.34 0.83 24.85
CA TYR A 577 -18.47 -0.47 24.19
C TYR A 577 -17.74 -1.54 25.01
N LEU A 578 -18.40 -2.67 25.27
CA LEU A 578 -17.84 -3.75 26.08
C LEU A 578 -17.50 -4.97 25.24
N SER A 579 -16.27 -5.45 25.36
CA SER A 579 -15.79 -6.69 24.73
C SER A 579 -15.71 -7.87 25.69
N SER A 580 -16.13 -7.69 26.95
CA SER A 580 -16.05 -8.69 28.01
C SER A 580 -17.28 -8.64 28.91
N PRO A 581 -17.72 -9.78 29.45
CA PRO A 581 -18.95 -9.85 30.22
C PRO A 581 -18.78 -9.12 31.55
N ILE A 582 -19.62 -8.11 31.78
CA ILE A 582 -19.81 -7.48 33.08
C ILE A 582 -21.31 -7.40 33.39
N PRO A 583 -21.72 -7.25 34.66
CA PRO A 583 -23.11 -6.99 34.98
C PRO A 583 -23.64 -5.75 34.22
N PRO A 584 -24.83 -5.82 33.61
CA PRO A 584 -25.43 -4.70 32.89
C PRO A 584 -25.53 -3.43 33.73
N PHE A 585 -25.32 -2.27 33.13
CA PHE A 585 -25.46 -0.97 33.79
C PHE A 585 -26.93 -0.63 34.09
N LEU A 586 -27.82 -0.97 33.16
CA LEU A 586 -29.28 -0.90 33.33
C LEU A 586 -29.92 -2.22 32.88
N THR A 587 -31.00 -2.63 33.52
CA THR A 587 -31.82 -3.79 33.10
C THR A 587 -33.24 -3.34 32.78
N LYS A 588 -34.02 -4.18 32.09
CA LYS A 588 -35.43 -3.90 31.77
C LYS A 588 -36.26 -3.66 33.03
N GLU A 589 -36.07 -4.50 34.04
CA GLU A 589 -36.77 -4.39 35.33
C GLU A 589 -36.43 -3.08 36.03
N LEU A 590 -35.17 -2.63 35.93
CA LEU A 590 -34.75 -1.39 36.54
C LEU A 590 -35.39 -0.17 35.85
N VAL A 591 -35.44 -0.13 34.52
CA VAL A 591 -36.02 1.00 33.77
C VAL A 591 -37.55 1.05 33.80
N GLU A 592 -38.22 -0.03 34.21
CA GLU A 592 -39.67 -0.09 34.48
C GLU A 592 -40.04 0.50 35.85
N THR A 593 -39.07 0.88 36.70
CA THR A 593 -39.33 1.43 38.03
C THR A 593 -40.11 2.76 37.96
N GLU A 594 -41.30 2.80 38.59
CA GLU A 594 -42.12 4.02 38.65
C GLU A 594 -41.50 5.13 39.51
N GLY A 595 -41.89 6.38 39.26
CA GLY A 595 -41.47 7.54 40.06
C GLY A 595 -40.06 8.07 39.78
N LYS A 596 -39.39 7.56 38.73
CA LYS A 596 -38.04 7.96 38.32
C LYS A 596 -38.02 9.05 37.24
N ASN A 597 -36.88 9.74 37.11
CA ASN A 597 -36.73 10.91 36.22
C ASN A 597 -36.40 10.52 34.79
N LEU A 598 -35.66 9.42 34.59
CA LEU A 598 -35.16 9.01 33.28
C LEU A 598 -36.26 8.95 32.22
N ARG A 599 -36.00 9.59 31.07
CA ARG A 599 -36.91 9.57 29.90
C ARG A 599 -36.22 9.10 28.62
N VAL A 600 -34.91 9.27 28.52
CA VAL A 600 -34.16 8.94 27.30
C VAL A 600 -32.85 8.25 27.64
N ILE A 601 -32.58 7.15 26.96
CA ILE A 601 -31.27 6.50 26.93
C ILE A 601 -30.73 6.69 25.51
N VAL A 602 -29.52 7.19 25.38
CA VAL A 602 -28.80 7.26 24.12
C VAL A 602 -27.63 6.31 24.21
N ASP A 603 -27.65 5.26 23.40
CA ASP A 603 -26.54 4.32 23.30
C ASP A 603 -25.71 4.66 22.05
N VAL A 604 -24.66 5.47 22.24
CA VAL A 604 -23.73 5.85 21.16
C VAL A 604 -22.87 4.66 20.73
N SER A 605 -22.72 3.66 21.60
CA SER A 605 -21.96 2.42 21.36
C SER A 605 -22.88 1.26 21.00
N CYS A 606 -24.04 1.55 20.38
CA CYS A 606 -25.08 0.55 20.19
C CYS A 606 -24.60 -0.67 19.40
N ASP A 607 -24.87 -1.83 19.97
CA ASP A 607 -24.70 -3.13 19.33
C ASP A 607 -25.67 -4.10 20.02
N PRO A 608 -26.91 -4.21 19.53
CA PRO A 608 -27.92 -5.08 20.14
C PRO A 608 -27.56 -6.57 20.06
N ASN A 609 -26.62 -6.93 19.18
CA ASN A 609 -26.16 -8.30 19.00
C ASN A 609 -24.95 -8.63 19.89
N ASN A 610 -24.35 -7.62 20.55
CA ASN A 610 -23.24 -7.84 21.48
C ASN A 610 -23.74 -8.63 22.70
N PRO A 611 -23.22 -9.85 22.98
CA PRO A 611 -23.63 -10.63 24.15
C PRO A 611 -23.27 -9.94 25.47
N ASN A 612 -22.39 -8.94 25.43
CA ASN A 612 -21.95 -8.15 26.57
C ASN A 612 -22.53 -6.73 26.57
N ASN A 613 -23.66 -6.49 25.87
CA ASN A 613 -24.29 -5.17 25.82
C ASN A 613 -24.54 -4.64 27.25
N PRO A 614 -23.98 -3.47 27.63
CA PRO A 614 -24.17 -2.90 28.98
C PRO A 614 -25.61 -2.45 29.26
N LEU A 615 -26.41 -2.28 28.21
CA LEU A 615 -27.77 -1.76 28.23
C LEU A 615 -28.72 -2.74 27.51
N PRO A 616 -28.97 -3.96 28.04
CA PRO A 616 -29.86 -4.98 27.45
C PRO A 616 -31.35 -4.62 27.61
N VAL A 617 -31.71 -3.39 27.27
CA VAL A 617 -33.06 -2.81 27.38
C VAL A 617 -33.73 -2.62 26.02
N TYR A 618 -32.99 -2.82 24.92
CA TYR A 618 -33.45 -2.78 23.53
C TYR A 618 -32.87 -3.98 22.75
N ASN A 619 -33.40 -4.28 21.56
CA ASN A 619 -33.02 -5.45 20.77
C ASN A 619 -32.76 -5.16 19.27
N THR A 620 -32.83 -3.91 18.84
CA THR A 620 -32.52 -3.48 17.47
C THR A 620 -31.97 -2.07 17.49
N CYS A 621 -31.04 -1.74 16.58
CA CYS A 621 -30.63 -0.35 16.37
C CYS A 621 -31.82 0.47 15.87
N THR A 622 -31.92 1.71 16.33
CA THR A 622 -32.86 2.68 15.74
C THR A 622 -32.26 3.30 14.49
N THR A 623 -33.07 3.97 13.69
CA THR A 623 -32.61 4.57 12.42
C THR A 623 -32.95 6.05 12.40
N VAL A 624 -32.39 6.78 11.43
CA VAL A 624 -32.82 8.17 11.20
C VAL A 624 -34.30 8.28 10.80
N PHE A 625 -34.92 7.20 10.31
CA PHE A 625 -36.35 7.18 9.95
C PHE A 625 -37.26 6.91 11.15
N ASP A 626 -36.78 6.08 12.08
CA ASP A 626 -37.46 5.73 13.32
C ASP A 626 -36.44 5.78 14.46
N PRO A 627 -36.20 6.97 15.04
CA PRO A 627 -35.03 7.20 15.91
C PRO A 627 -35.21 6.70 17.34
N ILE A 628 -36.43 6.35 17.75
CA ILE A 628 -36.76 5.98 19.12
C ILE A 628 -37.25 4.53 19.21
N PHE A 629 -36.59 3.73 20.04
CA PHE A 629 -37.09 2.44 20.48
C PHE A 629 -37.85 2.61 21.81
N PRO A 630 -39.17 2.40 21.86
CA PRO A 630 -39.93 2.49 23.10
C PRO A 630 -39.68 1.26 23.99
N ILE A 631 -39.39 1.47 25.27
CA ILE A 631 -39.32 0.38 26.25
C ILE A 631 -40.74 0.06 26.75
N PRO A 632 -41.25 -1.18 26.58
CA PRO A 632 -42.55 -1.56 27.10
C PRO A 632 -42.68 -1.28 28.60
N ASN A 633 -43.87 -0.89 29.05
CA ASN A 633 -44.16 -0.58 30.47
C ASN A 633 -43.28 0.52 31.10
N SER A 634 -42.56 1.30 30.29
CA SER A 634 -41.73 2.41 30.76
C SER A 634 -42.02 3.69 29.97
N LYS A 635 -41.66 4.84 30.55
CA LYS A 635 -41.67 6.15 29.86
C LYS A 635 -40.37 6.40 29.09
N VAL A 636 -39.39 5.50 29.22
CA VAL A 636 -38.06 5.61 28.64
C VAL A 636 -38.08 5.21 27.16
N GLY A 637 -37.46 6.04 26.32
CA GLY A 637 -37.14 5.72 24.93
C GLY A 637 -35.64 5.55 24.75
N VAL A 638 -35.23 4.68 23.84
CA VAL A 638 -33.82 4.43 23.52
C VAL A 638 -33.49 4.97 22.13
N ILE A 639 -32.40 5.70 22.01
CA ILE A 639 -31.79 6.11 20.75
C ILE A 639 -30.53 5.25 20.57
N ALA A 640 -30.52 4.44 19.51
CA ALA A 640 -29.46 3.49 19.19
C ALA A 640 -29.12 3.55 17.69
N ILE A 641 -28.91 4.76 17.16
CA ILE A 641 -28.49 5.01 15.78
C ILE A 641 -26.99 4.76 15.65
N ASP A 642 -26.58 3.90 14.72
CA ASP A 642 -25.18 3.46 14.56
C ASP A 642 -24.32 4.40 13.69
N HIS A 643 -24.92 5.46 13.12
CA HIS A 643 -24.26 6.44 12.26
C HIS A 643 -24.58 7.90 12.64
N LEU A 644 -24.66 8.19 13.95
CA LEU A 644 -24.90 9.53 14.50
C LEU A 644 -24.08 10.66 13.83
N PRO A 645 -22.77 10.51 13.54
CA PRO A 645 -21.99 11.60 12.91
C PRO A 645 -22.51 12.05 11.54
N SER A 646 -23.26 11.20 10.83
CA SER A 646 -23.83 11.55 9.53
C SER A 646 -24.91 12.64 9.62
N LEU A 647 -25.49 12.86 10.80
CA LEU A 647 -26.46 13.94 11.04
C LEU A 647 -25.79 15.32 11.19
N LEU A 648 -24.47 15.37 11.34
CA LEU A 648 -23.72 16.63 11.42
C LEU A 648 -22.45 16.52 10.57
N PRO A 649 -22.59 16.39 9.23
CA PRO A 649 -21.54 15.87 8.38
C PRO A 649 -20.35 16.82 8.26
N ALA A 650 -20.57 18.14 8.18
CA ALA A 650 -19.49 19.11 8.06
C ALA A 650 -18.57 19.10 9.30
N ALA A 651 -19.13 19.26 10.51
CA ALA A 651 -18.35 19.24 11.75
C ALA A 651 -17.67 17.88 11.98
N SER A 652 -18.37 16.78 11.68
CA SER A 652 -17.82 15.43 11.75
C SER A 652 -16.63 15.21 10.82
N SER A 653 -16.74 15.72 9.59
CA SER A 653 -15.67 15.64 8.58
C SER A 653 -14.48 16.51 8.99
N THR A 654 -14.70 17.71 9.50
CA THR A 654 -13.64 18.60 9.99
C THR A 654 -12.85 17.96 11.11
N ALA A 655 -13.52 17.44 12.14
CA ALA A 655 -12.84 16.78 13.26
C ALA A 655 -12.05 15.55 12.78
N PHE A 656 -12.67 14.69 11.96
CA PHE A 656 -12.03 13.50 11.43
C PHE A 656 -10.82 13.84 10.54
N SER A 657 -10.98 14.81 9.65
CA SER A 657 -9.94 15.20 8.72
C SER A 657 -8.76 15.87 9.42
N ASN A 658 -9.01 16.69 10.45
CA ASN A 658 -7.96 17.30 11.27
C ASN A 658 -7.14 16.24 12.01
N ASP A 659 -7.77 15.18 12.53
CA ASP A 659 -7.08 14.05 13.14
C ASP A 659 -6.26 13.25 12.10
N LEU A 660 -6.76 13.11 10.88
CA LEU A 660 -6.11 12.32 9.82
C LEU A 660 -4.97 13.06 9.10
N THR A 661 -5.08 14.38 8.93
CA THR A 661 -4.16 15.20 8.11
C THR A 661 -2.70 15.11 8.54
N PRO A 662 -2.34 15.10 9.84
CA PRO A 662 -0.96 14.88 10.27
C PRO A 662 -0.37 13.59 9.71
N HIS A 663 -1.17 12.52 9.58
CA HIS A 663 -0.71 11.25 9.03
C HIS A 663 -0.62 11.29 7.50
N LEU A 664 -1.52 12.01 6.82
CA LEU A 664 -1.46 12.21 5.37
C LEU A 664 -0.24 13.02 4.94
N LEU A 665 0.14 14.06 5.70
CA LEU A 665 1.37 14.84 5.46
C LEU A 665 2.64 13.99 5.53
N HIS A 666 2.58 12.86 6.24
CA HIS A 666 3.66 11.90 6.39
C HIS A 666 3.47 10.65 5.50
N LEU A 667 2.61 10.71 4.48
CA LEU A 667 2.61 9.69 3.42
C LEU A 667 4.02 9.59 2.82
N GLY A 668 4.55 8.37 2.76
CA GLY A 668 5.93 8.10 2.33
C GLY A 668 7.02 8.51 3.34
N ALA A 669 6.67 8.92 4.56
CA ALA A 669 7.67 9.17 5.62
C ALA A 669 8.25 7.84 6.17
N LYS A 670 9.32 7.96 6.96
CA LYS A 670 9.94 6.84 7.68
C LYS A 670 8.91 6.01 8.45
N ASP A 671 9.05 4.69 8.31
CA ASP A 671 8.28 3.62 8.94
C ASP A 671 8.58 3.44 10.46
N GLU A 672 8.77 4.53 11.21
CA GLU A 672 9.17 4.50 12.63
C GLU A 672 8.24 5.35 13.51
N GLY A 673 8.11 4.99 14.78
CA GLY A 673 7.40 5.81 15.77
C GLY A 673 5.89 5.93 15.53
N ASP A 674 5.37 7.12 15.84
CA ASP A 674 4.01 7.56 15.53
C ASP A 674 3.73 7.67 14.02
N TYR A 675 4.75 7.60 13.16
CA TYR A 675 4.61 7.68 11.69
C TYR A 675 4.47 6.31 11.01
N ALA A 676 4.75 5.21 11.72
CA ALA A 676 4.59 3.84 11.24
C ALA A 676 3.11 3.38 11.11
N VAL A 677 2.14 4.30 11.19
CA VAL A 677 0.70 4.02 11.10
C VAL A 677 0.33 3.32 9.78
N TRP A 678 0.92 3.78 8.68
CA TRP A 678 0.66 3.25 7.34
C TRP A 678 1.20 1.84 7.18
N LYS A 679 2.42 1.58 7.68
CA LYS A 679 3.03 0.25 7.70
C LYS A 679 2.20 -0.75 8.50
N ARG A 680 1.74 -0.36 9.69
CA ARG A 680 0.90 -1.24 10.53
C ARG A 680 -0.40 -1.60 9.81
N ALA A 681 -1.07 -0.61 9.21
CA ALA A 681 -2.28 -0.84 8.43
C ALA A 681 -2.01 -1.75 7.22
N TYR A 682 -0.92 -1.54 6.51
CA TYR A 682 -0.51 -2.36 5.36
C TYR A 682 -0.22 -3.81 5.76
N ASN A 683 0.55 -4.02 6.82
CA ASN A 683 0.89 -5.36 7.31
C ASN A 683 -0.37 -6.14 7.71
N LEU A 684 -1.31 -5.48 8.40
CA LEU A 684 -2.60 -6.09 8.73
C LEU A 684 -3.39 -6.45 7.47
N PHE A 685 -3.42 -5.57 6.47
CA PHE A 685 -4.06 -5.87 5.18
C PHE A 685 -3.40 -7.07 4.49
N VAL A 686 -2.07 -7.14 4.43
CA VAL A 686 -1.33 -8.26 3.85
C VAL A 686 -1.68 -9.57 4.57
N GLU A 687 -1.70 -9.57 5.91
CA GLU A 687 -2.11 -10.73 6.71
C GLU A 687 -3.54 -11.18 6.36
N LYS A 688 -4.49 -10.24 6.31
CA LYS A 688 -5.90 -10.54 6.01
C LYS A 688 -6.14 -10.96 4.56
N LYS A 689 -5.33 -10.47 3.61
CA LYS A 689 -5.41 -10.79 2.18
C LYS A 689 -4.71 -12.10 1.82
N ALA A 690 -3.73 -12.56 2.61
CA ALA A 690 -2.92 -13.74 2.31
C ALA A 690 -3.70 -15.00 1.90
N PRO A 691 -4.87 -15.34 2.49
CA PRO A 691 -5.66 -16.51 2.07
C PRO A 691 -6.20 -16.45 0.64
N TYR A 692 -6.14 -15.30 -0.02
CA TYR A 692 -6.73 -15.03 -1.33
C TYR A 692 -5.70 -14.64 -2.40
N SER A 693 -4.40 -14.60 -2.03
CA SER A 693 -3.31 -14.11 -2.88
C SER A 693 -2.64 -15.21 -3.69
#